data_AF-A0AAX4JRN4-F1
#
_entry.id   AF-A0AAX4JRN4-F1
#
_cell.length_a   1.000
_cell.length_b   1.000
_cell.length_c   1.000
_cell.angle_alpha   90.00
_cell.angle_beta   90.00
_cell.angle_gamma   90.00
#
_symmetry.space_group_name_H-M   'P 1'
#
loop_
_entity.id
_entity.type
_entity.pdbx_description
1 polymer ?
#
loop_
_entity_poly.entity_id
_entity_poly.type
_entity_poly.pdbx_seq_one_letter_code
_entity_poly.pdbx_strand_id
1 'polypeptide(L)'
;MGISATPSSSSSSSKPDNRQLIKNEENEGNNENKSIPLLLTLPPELIDHLLGLVPPLERQITTLSLLKVFPEFKNEISQKHLWENLIIYNSKQFWPLWKRLQKDQKESSSSTSSLLESSSKTKNQINHHSSEEEEDGLVFYGPQKEGELGGIMCNGIKSLTLKSWKGDADILNNILRCIKKLNTLQLNIGTNFSPDHLEEMFESPRKDLKRLEMRFRPYVEQASYYQFLAGSYFDTAVETLTKSWPVIPTFTHLSIVQDLPPRSTVPPTAINSTSTSLAGSFADLSLATSASDKKESSSSGSEDNSGRSTPPTSISSASDNPLDIGTSKAYTGHGPFGNPFLNEKLGITKPKTFAQPIVFFDINCISKFGISPIAENLTHLRLRVPSRDLLKVLINPPRGSNKELFPSLKYLDISTTNVRIDTNLITLLRTYSKLEHLILDRVNLFGFTAREKGPELCFDLGSLIVSSSLSRGKEKERLIAAKELEQRTRLAELEAIRIRTQRITEEQERRETDENNLPPEILAEIQHRERIEEQQRQIELARSRRGHRSAAHSTFSLRDRTIRRTGNNGNTASSSTNNTQQLVFDVPPTDKMYLVLPPLPTLKSISIGGEASGVTSNQTLKEWEENFHKGWKESLNRTLGWAIHVSDKFERAKKKADDWRIQESKSNKNDPSSSSSNANNNTNNTKNPAAAKNGHISKSKRRASISNGSSGSGAGNKLYTKPPLDVRLFRFPSSLEEESIDDEINDSYELGGLLNGLIEIDASQLNHKDYLDIYKQAIGDSQLYLDSQHEIAEGSSAGGFEVKPPCIFCTVPDCEGPARRGAEGERVDGRGGMNGIHPKGCGHLLGRKIWGSEGF
;
A
#
# COMPACT_ATOMS: atom_id res chain seq x y z
N MET A 1 43.53 19.47 5.60
CA MET A 1 44.03 20.67 6.32
C MET A 1 43.65 20.49 7.78
N GLY A 2 44.64 20.19 8.63
CA GLY A 2 44.44 19.82 10.02
C GLY A 2 44.65 21.01 10.96
N ILE A 3 43.78 21.15 11.96
CA ILE A 3 44.01 22.00 13.13
C ILE A 3 43.71 21.17 14.37
N SER A 4 44.74 20.97 15.17
CA SER A 4 44.73 20.33 16.48
C SER A 4 44.59 21.34 17.61
N ALA A 5 44.20 20.81 18.77
CA ALA A 5 44.47 21.28 20.13
C ALA A 5 43.41 22.17 20.80
N THR A 6 42.74 21.59 21.79
CA THR A 6 42.11 22.27 22.93
C THR A 6 42.85 21.84 24.21
N PRO A 7 43.11 22.74 25.16
CA PRO A 7 43.67 22.37 26.46
C PRO A 7 42.58 22.13 27.51
N SER A 8 42.86 21.16 28.37
CA SER A 8 42.13 20.80 29.58
C SER A 8 42.37 21.81 30.72
N SER A 9 41.30 22.25 31.38
CA SER A 9 41.39 22.97 32.67
C SER A 9 40.53 22.30 33.73
N SER A 10 41.20 21.75 34.73
CA SER A 10 40.69 21.28 36.02
C SER A 10 40.38 22.47 36.93
N SER A 11 39.19 22.51 37.54
CA SER A 11 38.86 23.47 38.59
C SER A 11 38.37 22.77 39.85
N SER A 12 39.21 22.82 40.88
CA SER A 12 38.95 22.48 42.28
C SER A 12 38.10 23.56 42.95
N SER A 13 36.98 23.19 43.57
CA SER A 13 36.12 24.10 44.33
C SER A 13 36.44 24.05 45.84
N SER A 14 37.07 25.09 46.36
CA SER A 14 37.15 25.38 47.80
C SER A 14 36.13 26.45 48.17
N LYS A 15 35.26 26.16 49.14
CA LYS A 15 34.38 27.13 49.80
C LYS A 15 35.19 28.11 50.66
N PRO A 16 34.67 29.32 50.89
CA PRO A 16 34.53 29.72 52.29
C PRO A 16 33.18 30.38 52.61
N ASP A 17 32.71 30.07 53.81
CA ASP A 17 31.71 30.81 54.56
C ASP A 17 32.22 32.22 54.88
N ASN A 18 31.38 33.25 54.71
CA ASN A 18 31.33 34.33 55.69
C ASN A 18 29.99 35.08 55.65
N ARG A 19 29.28 35.02 56.78
CA ARG A 19 28.20 35.95 57.15
C ARG A 19 28.84 37.26 57.58
N GLN A 20 28.30 38.40 57.16
CA GLN A 20 28.06 39.51 58.10
C GLN A 20 27.01 40.50 57.59
N LEU A 21 26.18 40.90 58.55
CA LEU A 21 25.14 41.91 58.51
C LEU A 21 25.69 43.30 58.21
N ILE A 22 25.06 44.04 57.31
CA ILE A 22 24.92 45.50 57.41
C ILE A 22 23.49 45.87 56.99
N LYS A 23 22.79 46.57 57.88
CA LYS A 23 21.49 47.20 57.66
C LYS A 23 21.70 48.67 57.27
N ASN A 24 20.92 49.09 56.27
CA ASN A 24 20.28 50.39 56.06
C ASN A 24 21.12 51.66 56.15
N GLU A 25 21.25 52.37 55.02
CA GLU A 25 21.09 53.82 54.94
C GLU A 25 20.58 54.24 53.54
N GLU A 26 19.44 54.92 53.59
CA GLU A 26 18.77 55.89 52.72
C GLU A 26 19.38 56.25 51.33
N ASN A 27 18.77 55.71 50.28
CA ASN A 27 17.92 56.41 49.30
C ASN A 27 18.25 57.88 48.91
N GLU A 28 19.17 58.09 47.98
CA GLU A 28 19.11 59.20 47.00
C GLU A 28 19.60 58.75 45.60
N GLY A 29 18.67 58.73 44.63
CA GLY A 29 18.92 59.31 43.30
C GLY A 29 19.81 58.61 42.27
N ASN A 30 20.21 57.35 42.42
CA ASN A 30 20.89 56.65 41.31
C ASN A 30 19.88 56.09 40.30
N ASN A 31 19.53 56.90 39.30
CA ASN A 31 19.07 56.38 37.99
C ASN A 31 20.26 55.62 37.37
N GLU A 32 20.51 54.41 37.86
CA GLU A 32 21.35 53.45 37.19
C GLU A 32 20.69 53.19 35.84
N ASN A 33 21.22 53.83 34.79
CA ASN A 33 20.93 53.49 33.42
C ASN A 33 21.31 52.02 33.23
N LYS A 34 20.37 51.11 33.50
CA LYS A 34 20.51 49.69 33.17
C LYS A 34 20.85 49.64 31.69
N SER A 35 22.10 49.29 31.39
CA SER A 35 22.58 49.24 30.02
C SER A 35 21.72 48.25 29.26
N ILE A 36 20.99 48.73 28.24
CA ILE A 36 20.16 47.90 27.38
C ILE A 36 21.09 46.86 26.72
N PRO A 37 20.81 45.56 26.87
CA PRO A 37 21.58 44.51 26.21
C PRO A 37 21.67 44.77 24.71
N LEU A 38 22.86 44.61 24.10
CA LEU A 38 23.08 44.91 22.68
C LEU A 38 22.07 44.24 21.75
N LEU A 39 21.63 43.02 22.07
CA LEU A 39 20.62 42.31 21.28
C LEU A 39 19.28 43.05 21.21
N LEU A 40 18.89 43.74 22.29
CA LEU A 40 17.63 44.50 22.41
C LEU A 40 17.76 45.93 21.90
N THR A 41 18.96 46.35 21.46
CA THR A 41 19.11 47.59 20.69
C THR A 41 18.67 47.43 19.24
N LEU A 42 18.46 46.18 18.80
CA LEU A 42 17.93 45.88 17.47
C LEU A 42 16.41 46.12 17.43
N PRO A 43 15.86 46.59 16.29
CA PRO A 43 14.43 46.63 16.08
C PRO A 43 13.75 45.26 16.32
N PRO A 44 12.55 45.23 16.92
CA PRO A 44 11.79 44.00 17.19
C PRO A 44 11.62 43.08 15.97
N GLU A 45 11.51 43.65 14.77
CA GLU A 45 11.37 42.93 13.51
C GLU A 45 12.64 42.15 13.16
N LEU A 46 13.82 42.69 13.48
CA LEU A 46 15.08 41.99 13.29
C LEU A 46 15.22 40.84 14.31
N ILE A 47 14.76 41.05 15.55
CA ILE A 47 14.74 40.00 16.57
C ILE A 47 13.78 38.87 16.15
N ASP A 48 12.60 39.19 15.64
CA ASP A 48 11.64 38.23 15.07
C ASP A 48 12.27 37.49 13.88
N HIS A 49 12.94 38.19 12.97
CA HIS A 49 13.65 37.56 11.86
C HIS A 49 14.75 36.59 12.31
N LEU A 50 15.57 36.98 13.29
CA LEU A 50 16.61 36.12 13.87
C LEU A 50 16.00 34.88 14.53
N LEU A 51 14.89 35.02 15.26
CA LEU A 51 14.16 33.89 15.81
C LEU A 51 13.54 33.00 14.73
N GLY A 52 13.17 33.58 13.58
CA GLY A 52 12.75 32.85 12.38
C GLY A 52 13.84 31.93 11.82
N LEU A 53 15.12 32.31 11.94
CA LEU A 53 16.27 31.51 11.51
C LEU A 53 16.59 30.34 12.46
N VAL A 54 16.09 30.38 13.71
CA VAL A 54 16.27 29.27 14.66
C VAL A 54 15.46 28.06 14.19
N PRO A 55 16.07 26.84 14.20
CA PRO A 55 15.36 25.61 13.82
C PRO A 55 14.03 25.45 14.56
N PRO A 56 12.95 25.00 13.90
CA PRO A 56 11.61 24.93 14.51
C PRO A 56 11.56 24.20 15.86
N LEU A 57 12.38 23.16 16.03
CA LEU A 57 12.48 22.37 17.26
C LEU A 57 13.08 23.13 18.45
N GLU A 58 13.94 24.11 18.20
CA GLU A 58 14.68 24.88 19.20
C GLU A 58 14.10 26.28 19.39
N ARG A 59 13.32 26.76 18.41
CA ARG A 59 12.74 28.09 18.37
C ARG A 59 11.95 28.42 19.63
N GLN A 60 11.03 27.55 20.05
CA GLN A 60 10.23 27.77 21.24
C GLN A 60 11.08 27.90 22.52
N ILE A 61 12.06 27.01 22.72
CA ILE A 61 12.94 27.07 23.90
C ILE A 61 13.80 28.33 23.86
N THR A 62 14.30 28.70 22.69
CA THR A 62 15.13 29.90 22.50
C THR A 62 14.33 31.15 22.84
N THR A 63 13.12 31.29 22.31
CA THR A 63 12.22 32.41 22.64
C THR A 63 11.85 32.43 24.13
N LEU A 64 11.53 31.29 24.74
CA LEU A 64 11.27 31.22 26.18
C LEU A 64 12.48 31.62 27.02
N SER A 65 13.69 31.26 26.57
CA SER A 65 14.93 31.60 27.27
C SER A 65 15.19 33.09 27.19
N LEU A 66 15.00 33.72 26.03
CA LEU A 66 15.11 35.17 25.88
C LEU A 66 14.10 35.91 26.76
N LEU A 67 12.84 35.47 26.78
CA LEU A 67 11.80 36.08 27.63
C LEU A 67 12.07 35.94 29.13
N LYS A 68 12.74 34.85 29.54
CA LYS A 68 13.15 34.67 30.94
C LYS A 68 14.34 35.54 31.31
N VAL A 69 15.30 35.70 30.40
CA VAL A 69 16.50 36.52 30.62
C VAL A 69 16.16 38.01 30.57
N PHE A 70 15.20 38.40 29.72
CA PHE A 70 14.81 39.80 29.50
C PHE A 70 13.31 40.04 29.79
N PRO A 71 12.86 39.91 31.05
CA PRO A 71 11.45 40.02 31.39
C PRO A 71 10.87 41.42 31.15
N GLU A 72 11.70 42.46 31.29
CA GLU A 72 11.33 43.87 31.06
C GLU A 72 10.97 44.13 29.58
N PHE A 73 11.49 43.31 28.65
CA PHE A 73 11.35 43.48 27.19
C PHE A 73 10.38 42.49 26.55
N LYS A 74 9.45 41.94 27.34
CA LYS A 74 8.46 40.94 26.88
C LYS A 74 7.57 41.42 25.72
N ASN A 75 7.41 42.74 25.58
CA ASN A 75 6.61 43.34 24.51
C ASN A 75 7.39 43.49 23.19
N GLU A 76 8.73 43.53 23.25
CA GLU A 76 9.59 43.64 22.07
C GLU A 76 9.91 42.26 21.48
N ILE A 77 10.02 41.23 22.32
CA ILE A 77 10.24 39.87 21.84
C ILE A 77 8.90 39.26 21.40
N SER A 78 8.76 39.06 20.09
CA SER A 78 7.60 38.44 19.47
C SER A 78 7.25 37.07 20.09
N GLN A 79 6.03 36.96 20.61
CA GLN A 79 5.51 35.72 21.19
C GLN A 79 5.00 34.74 20.11
N LYS A 80 4.90 35.16 18.85
CA LYS A 80 4.46 34.32 17.72
C LYS A 80 5.22 33.01 17.66
N HIS A 81 6.54 33.08 17.86
CA HIS A 81 7.44 31.93 17.81
C HIS A 81 7.28 30.94 18.96
N LEU A 82 6.62 31.31 20.06
CA LEU A 82 6.25 30.38 21.13
C LEU A 82 5.11 29.46 20.73
N TRP A 83 4.21 29.98 19.89
CA TRP A 83 2.93 29.36 19.59
C TRP A 83 2.94 28.65 18.24
N GLU A 84 3.68 29.15 17.25
CA GLU A 84 3.71 28.57 15.91
C GLU A 84 4.02 27.07 15.91
N ASN A 85 5.04 26.66 16.67
CA ASN A 85 5.45 25.28 16.85
C ASN A 85 5.48 24.94 18.34
N LEU A 86 4.36 24.42 18.83
CA LEU A 86 4.16 24.15 20.26
C LEU A 86 4.75 22.79 20.62
N ILE A 87 5.83 22.77 21.42
CA ILE A 87 6.49 21.54 21.85
C ILE A 87 6.31 21.34 23.34
N ILE A 88 5.77 20.18 23.70
CA ILE A 88 5.55 19.78 25.09
C ILE A 88 6.62 18.76 25.47
N TYR A 89 7.59 19.21 26.27
CA TYR A 89 8.72 18.43 26.73
C TYR A 89 8.41 17.59 27.97
N ASN A 90 7.53 18.09 28.85
CA ASN A 90 7.22 17.48 30.14
C ASN A 90 5.71 17.49 30.41
N SER A 91 5.18 16.42 31.01
CA SER A 91 3.78 16.30 31.42
C SER A 91 3.29 17.46 32.29
N LYS A 92 4.15 18.03 33.14
CA LYS A 92 3.82 19.18 34.01
C LYS A 92 3.40 20.44 33.25
N GLN A 93 3.71 20.52 31.95
CA GLN A 93 3.37 21.67 31.11
C GLN A 93 1.92 21.64 30.62
N PHE A 94 1.22 20.49 30.68
CA PHE A 94 -0.12 20.33 30.11
C PHE A 94 -1.12 21.28 30.75
N TRP A 95 -1.23 21.27 32.07
CA TRP A 95 -2.22 22.08 32.79
C TRP A 95 -1.98 23.59 32.67
N PRO A 96 -0.75 24.13 32.86
CA PRO A 96 -0.49 25.55 32.61
C PRO A 96 -0.77 25.97 31.17
N LEU A 97 -0.41 25.13 30.20
CA LEU A 97 -0.65 25.39 28.78
C LEU A 97 -2.15 25.45 28.49
N TRP A 98 -2.92 24.47 28.96
CA TRP A 98 -4.37 24.45 28.77
C TRP A 98 -5.04 25.68 29.38
N LYS A 99 -4.68 26.05 30.62
CA LYS A 99 -5.18 27.27 31.28
C LYS A 99 -4.87 28.52 30.48
N ARG A 100 -3.67 28.61 29.90
CA ARG A 100 -3.27 29.73 29.06
C ARG A 100 -4.12 29.80 27.79
N LEU A 101 -4.27 28.68 27.07
CA LEU A 101 -5.09 28.63 25.86
C LEU A 101 -6.56 28.97 26.13
N GLN A 102 -7.13 28.50 27.25
CA GLN A 102 -8.48 28.88 27.65
C GLN A 102 -8.62 30.37 27.94
N LYS A 103 -7.65 30.97 28.63
CA LYS A 103 -7.66 32.40 28.92
C LYS A 103 -7.65 33.21 27.62
N ASP A 104 -6.76 32.83 26.70
CA ASP A 104 -6.62 33.52 25.41
C ASP A 104 -7.89 33.37 24.55
N GLN A 105 -8.58 32.22 24.62
CA GLN A 105 -9.90 32.05 23.98
C GLN A 105 -10.97 32.97 24.59
N LYS A 106 -11.04 33.07 25.92
CA LYS A 106 -12.00 33.96 26.60
C LYS A 106 -11.78 35.42 26.22
N GLU A 107 -10.52 35.87 26.21
CA GLU A 107 -10.13 37.22 25.80
C GLU A 107 -10.57 37.50 24.34
N SER A 108 -10.33 36.56 23.41
CA SER A 108 -10.75 36.71 22.01
C SER A 108 -12.28 36.79 21.84
N SER A 109 -13.04 36.06 22.66
CA SER A 109 -14.51 36.09 22.61
C SER A 109 -15.08 37.41 23.15
N SER A 110 -14.48 37.99 24.19
CA SER A 110 -14.94 39.25 24.78
C SER A 110 -14.75 40.46 23.86
N SER A 111 -13.65 40.52 23.11
CA SER A 111 -13.39 41.61 22.17
C SER A 111 -14.39 41.65 21.01
N THR A 112 -14.84 40.47 20.56
CA THR A 112 -15.79 40.36 19.45
C THR A 112 -17.19 40.81 19.87
N SER A 113 -17.62 40.48 21.09
CA SER A 113 -18.93 40.92 21.60
C SER A 113 -19.02 42.44 21.79
N SER A 114 -17.95 43.09 22.27
CA SER A 114 -17.98 44.55 22.52
C SER A 114 -18.07 45.39 21.24
N LEU A 115 -17.54 44.90 20.11
CA LEU A 115 -17.64 45.58 18.80
C LEU A 115 -19.04 45.49 18.20
N LEU A 116 -19.73 44.36 18.38
CA LEU A 116 -21.12 44.20 17.92
C LEU A 116 -22.12 44.99 18.79
N GLU A 117 -21.88 45.10 20.09
CA GLU A 117 -22.74 45.87 21.00
C GLU A 117 -22.60 47.39 20.81
N SER A 118 -21.42 47.87 20.42
CA SER A 118 -21.20 49.29 20.11
C SER A 118 -21.74 49.68 18.73
N SER A 119 -21.79 48.77 17.76
CA SER A 119 -22.44 49.01 16.46
C SER A 119 -23.98 48.96 16.51
N SER A 120 -24.56 48.36 17.56
CA SER A 120 -26.02 48.24 17.74
C SER A 120 -26.66 49.51 18.32
N LYS A 121 -25.87 50.44 18.88
CA LYS A 121 -26.38 51.69 19.49
C LYS A 121 -26.53 52.86 18.50
N THR A 122 -26.15 52.69 17.23
CA THR A 122 -26.23 53.77 16.22
C THR A 122 -27.31 53.54 15.14
N LYS A 123 -28.21 52.56 15.33
CA LYS A 123 -29.31 52.26 14.38
C LYS A 123 -30.73 52.47 14.93
N ASN A 124 -30.89 53.17 16.05
CA ASN A 124 -32.20 53.64 16.52
C ASN A 124 -32.44 55.10 16.10
N GLN A 125 -32.57 55.34 14.80
CA GLN A 125 -33.33 56.44 14.20
C GLN A 125 -33.33 56.23 12.68
N ILE A 126 -34.39 55.61 12.14
CA ILE A 126 -35.06 55.90 10.86
C ILE A 126 -36.22 54.89 10.73
N ASN A 127 -37.42 55.44 10.51
CA ASN A 127 -38.71 54.76 10.46
C ASN A 127 -38.94 53.96 9.16
N HIS A 128 -39.79 52.93 9.29
CA HIS A 128 -40.74 52.34 8.33
C HIS A 128 -40.64 52.69 6.83
N HIS A 129 -40.40 51.67 5.99
CA HIS A 129 -41.37 51.29 4.94
C HIS A 129 -41.15 49.84 4.46
N SER A 130 -42.24 49.13 4.28
CA SER A 130 -42.44 47.79 3.70
C SER A 130 -42.09 47.68 2.21
N SER A 131 -41.43 46.60 1.79
CA SER A 131 -41.81 45.77 0.62
C SER A 131 -40.84 44.59 0.47
N GLU A 132 -41.38 43.49 -0.03
CA GLU A 132 -40.72 42.27 -0.46
C GLU A 132 -39.71 42.56 -1.58
N GLU A 133 -38.56 41.88 -1.57
CA GLU A 133 -37.91 41.27 -2.76
C GLU A 133 -36.61 40.55 -2.36
N GLU A 134 -36.42 39.38 -2.98
CA GLU A 134 -35.19 38.59 -3.00
C GLU A 134 -34.06 39.38 -3.67
N GLU A 135 -32.85 39.42 -3.08
CA GLU A 135 -31.62 39.51 -3.87
C GLU A 135 -30.34 39.19 -3.07
N ASP A 136 -29.37 38.65 -3.83
CA ASP A 136 -28.08 38.13 -3.42
C ASP A 136 -27.19 39.13 -2.67
N GLY A 137 -26.81 38.76 -1.44
CA GLY A 137 -25.87 39.51 -0.61
C GLY A 137 -24.41 39.19 -0.93
N LEU A 138 -23.84 39.89 -1.93
CA LEU A 138 -22.40 39.99 -2.13
C LEU A 138 -21.77 40.81 -0.98
N VAL A 139 -21.22 40.11 0.03
CA VAL A 139 -20.56 40.75 1.18
C VAL A 139 -19.21 41.32 0.76
N PHE A 140 -19.13 42.65 0.64
CA PHE A 140 -17.87 43.39 0.47
C PHE A 140 -17.01 43.26 1.75
N TYR A 141 -15.92 42.48 1.65
CA TYR A 141 -14.82 42.53 2.61
C TYR A 141 -13.97 43.78 2.36
N GLY A 142 -14.17 44.84 3.14
CA GLY A 142 -13.21 45.93 3.24
C GLY A 142 -11.92 45.46 3.94
N PRO A 143 -10.73 45.98 3.58
CA PRO A 143 -9.48 45.58 4.21
C PRO A 143 -9.45 46.09 5.65
N GLN A 144 -9.67 45.19 6.61
CA GLN A 144 -9.50 45.49 8.03
C GLN A 144 -8.01 45.72 8.32
N LYS A 145 -7.70 46.88 8.91
CA LYS A 145 -6.36 47.23 9.38
C LYS A 145 -5.93 46.24 10.49
N GLU A 146 -4.77 45.60 10.30
CA GLU A 146 -4.15 44.58 11.16
C GLU A 146 -3.64 45.11 12.54
N GLY A 147 -4.43 45.91 13.25
CA GLY A 147 -4.01 46.61 14.48
C GLY A 147 -4.35 45.93 15.82
N GLU A 148 -5.14 44.86 15.86
CA GLU A 148 -5.56 44.23 17.13
C GLU A 148 -4.85 42.88 17.38
N LEU A 149 -3.67 42.95 17.99
CA LEU A 149 -2.78 41.82 18.31
C LEU A 149 -3.30 40.86 19.41
N GLY A 150 -4.51 41.05 19.95
CA GLY A 150 -5.00 40.33 21.13
C GLY A 150 -5.56 38.92 20.88
N GLY A 151 -6.12 38.64 19.69
CA GLY A 151 -6.80 37.36 19.39
C GLY A 151 -5.94 36.30 18.68
N ILE A 152 -4.65 36.55 18.49
CA ILE A 152 -3.82 35.81 17.51
C ILE A 152 -3.25 34.50 18.07
N MET A 153 -3.13 34.34 19.40
CA MET A 153 -2.25 33.31 19.97
C MET A 153 -2.70 31.87 19.68
N CYS A 154 -3.97 31.51 19.94
CA CYS A 154 -4.46 30.14 19.71
C CYS A 154 -4.59 29.79 18.22
N ASN A 155 -4.84 30.79 17.36
CA ASN A 155 -4.96 30.61 15.91
C ASN A 155 -3.60 30.52 15.21
N GLY A 156 -2.51 30.92 15.89
CA GLY A 156 -1.16 30.88 15.36
C GLY A 156 -0.48 29.50 15.46
N ILE A 157 -1.04 28.55 16.23
CA ILE A 157 -0.42 27.24 16.45
C ILE A 157 -0.60 26.36 15.21
N LYS A 158 0.49 26.15 14.47
CA LYS A 158 0.51 25.33 13.24
C LYS A 158 0.97 23.90 13.50
N SER A 159 1.85 23.69 14.49
CA SER A 159 2.29 22.35 14.87
C SER A 159 2.23 22.12 16.38
N LEU A 160 1.89 20.89 16.75
CA LEU A 160 1.91 20.42 18.13
C LEU A 160 2.77 19.15 18.19
N THR A 161 3.81 19.18 19.02
CA THR A 161 4.70 18.04 19.26
C THR A 161 4.72 17.68 20.74
N LEU A 162 4.21 16.50 21.07
CA LEU A 162 4.36 15.92 22.40
C LEU A 162 5.61 15.04 22.45
N LYS A 163 6.68 15.54 23.07
CA LYS A 163 7.91 14.76 23.33
C LYS A 163 7.83 13.92 24.59
N SER A 164 7.03 14.35 25.57
CA SER A 164 6.85 13.61 26.83
C SER A 164 6.10 12.30 26.60
N TRP A 165 6.62 11.20 27.15
CA TRP A 165 5.95 9.89 27.18
C TRP A 165 4.90 9.78 28.30
N LYS A 166 4.94 10.72 29.24
CA LYS A 166 4.00 10.83 30.35
C LYS A 166 3.10 12.04 30.09
N GLY A 167 1.87 11.98 30.56
CA GLY A 167 0.90 13.05 30.38
C GLY A 167 -0.47 12.61 30.87
N ASP A 168 -1.31 13.61 31.12
CA ASP A 168 -2.74 13.44 31.28
C ASP A 168 -3.36 13.61 29.88
N ALA A 169 -3.90 12.52 29.35
CA ALA A 169 -4.40 12.49 27.98
C ALA A 169 -5.68 13.33 27.81
N ASP A 170 -6.50 13.44 28.85
CA ASP A 170 -7.72 14.25 28.83
C ASP A 170 -7.38 15.74 28.73
N ILE A 171 -6.37 16.19 29.48
CA ILE A 171 -5.89 17.57 29.37
C ILE A 171 -5.32 17.82 27.96
N LEU A 172 -4.62 16.84 27.36
CA LEU A 172 -4.13 16.96 25.98
C LEU A 172 -5.27 17.07 24.97
N ASN A 173 -6.33 16.27 25.10
CA ASN A 173 -7.53 16.38 24.27
C ASN A 173 -8.16 17.76 24.40
N ASN A 174 -8.22 18.30 25.61
CA ASN A 174 -8.71 19.66 25.85
C ASN A 174 -7.81 20.76 25.24
N ILE A 175 -6.48 20.59 25.27
CA ILE A 175 -5.54 21.48 24.55
C ILE A 175 -5.80 21.41 23.05
N LEU A 176 -5.96 20.21 22.50
CA LEU A 176 -6.18 19.98 21.08
C LEU A 176 -7.54 20.50 20.59
N ARG A 177 -8.55 20.56 21.45
CA ARG A 177 -9.83 21.26 21.19
C ARG A 177 -9.64 22.78 21.09
N CYS A 178 -8.65 23.34 21.80
CA CYS A 178 -8.37 24.76 21.72
C CYS A 178 -7.66 25.18 20.42
N ILE A 179 -7.03 24.23 19.71
CA ILE A 179 -6.24 24.47 18.49
C ILE A 179 -7.07 24.11 17.25
N LYS A 180 -7.50 25.14 16.50
CA LYS A 180 -8.37 24.96 15.32
C LYS A 180 -7.61 24.65 14.02
N LYS A 181 -6.44 25.29 13.81
CA LYS A 181 -5.66 25.23 12.56
C LYS A 181 -4.35 24.46 12.73
N LEU A 182 -4.45 23.15 12.90
CA LEU A 182 -3.29 22.30 13.13
C LEU A 182 -2.85 21.60 11.84
N ASN A 183 -1.61 21.86 11.40
CA ASN A 183 -1.02 21.24 10.21
C ASN A 183 -0.23 19.97 10.55
N THR A 184 0.48 19.98 11.67
CA THR A 184 1.35 18.87 12.08
C THR A 184 1.06 18.46 13.52
N LEU A 185 0.76 17.18 13.71
CA LEU A 185 0.54 16.58 15.03
C LEU A 185 1.51 15.42 15.25
N GLN A 186 2.37 15.52 16.26
CA GLN A 186 3.31 14.47 16.64
C GLN A 186 3.09 14.07 18.10
N LEU A 187 2.84 12.78 18.33
CA LEU A 187 2.43 12.24 19.61
C LEU A 187 3.35 11.10 20.05
N ASN A 188 4.06 11.30 21.17
CA ASN A 188 4.67 10.21 21.91
C ASN A 188 3.64 9.62 22.89
N ILE A 189 3.15 8.43 22.57
CA ILE A 189 2.09 7.71 23.28
C ILE A 189 2.76 6.69 24.21
N GLY A 190 2.79 7.01 25.50
CA GLY A 190 3.26 6.11 26.55
C GLY A 190 2.12 5.34 27.22
N THR A 191 2.41 4.83 28.40
CA THR A 191 1.54 3.89 29.15
C THR A 191 0.34 4.55 29.83
N ASN A 192 0.26 5.88 29.83
CA ASN A 192 -0.85 6.64 30.42
C ASN A 192 -2.00 6.86 29.42
N PHE A 193 -1.82 6.51 28.16
CA PHE A 193 -2.86 6.60 27.15
C PHE A 193 -3.66 5.31 27.11
N SER A 194 -4.99 5.42 27.18
CA SER A 194 -5.92 4.38 26.75
C SER A 194 -6.26 4.59 25.26
N PRO A 195 -6.78 3.56 24.58
CA PRO A 195 -7.33 3.70 23.24
C PRO A 195 -8.43 4.77 23.14
N ASP A 196 -9.31 4.83 24.15
CA ASP A 196 -10.43 5.78 24.21
C ASP A 196 -9.97 7.23 24.12
N HIS A 197 -8.82 7.57 24.71
CA HIS A 197 -8.27 8.92 24.62
C HIS A 197 -7.88 9.30 23.18
N LEU A 198 -7.35 8.35 22.38
CA LEU A 198 -7.03 8.61 20.98
C LEU A 198 -8.28 8.60 20.09
N GLU A 199 -9.26 7.77 20.42
CA GLU A 199 -10.57 7.79 19.78
C GLU A 199 -11.24 9.16 19.94
N GLU A 200 -11.33 9.68 21.16
CA GLU A 200 -11.84 11.04 21.44
C GLU A 200 -11.01 12.11 20.72
N MET A 201 -9.67 11.95 20.67
CA MET A 201 -8.77 12.89 20.01
C MET A 201 -9.03 13.01 18.50
N PHE A 202 -9.38 11.89 17.86
CA PHE A 202 -9.59 11.79 16.41
C PHE A 202 -11.07 11.78 16.00
N GLU A 203 -12.00 11.86 16.95
CA GLU A 203 -13.44 11.92 16.67
C GLU A 203 -13.77 13.10 15.73
N SER A 204 -13.17 14.26 15.97
CA SER A 204 -13.37 15.48 15.16
C SER A 204 -12.29 15.64 14.08
N PRO A 205 -12.66 15.66 12.78
CA PRO A 205 -11.70 15.82 11.69
C PRO A 205 -10.97 17.17 11.70
N ARG A 206 -9.66 17.15 11.42
CA ARG A 206 -8.83 18.36 11.33
C ARG A 206 -8.50 18.66 9.87
N LYS A 207 -9.31 19.53 9.25
CA LYS A 207 -9.26 19.83 7.81
C LYS A 207 -7.92 20.35 7.30
N ASP A 208 -7.15 21.01 8.16
CA ASP A 208 -5.83 21.58 7.79
C ASP A 208 -4.66 20.61 8.08
N LEU A 209 -4.94 19.44 8.67
CA LEU A 209 -3.89 18.51 9.09
C LEU A 209 -3.20 17.90 7.87
N LYS A 210 -1.90 18.15 7.75
CA LYS A 210 -1.03 17.62 6.71
C LYS A 210 -0.31 16.35 7.15
N ARG A 211 0.10 16.32 8.42
CA ARG A 211 0.99 15.31 8.98
C ARG A 211 0.51 14.84 10.35
N LEU A 212 0.34 13.53 10.48
CA LEU A 212 0.07 12.85 11.75
C LEU A 212 1.18 11.83 12.04
N GLU A 213 1.79 11.96 13.22
CA GLU A 213 2.77 11.00 13.71
C GLU A 213 2.37 10.51 15.10
N MET A 214 2.27 9.20 15.23
CA MET A 214 1.99 8.50 16.46
C MET A 214 3.13 7.52 16.73
N ARG A 215 3.86 7.77 17.82
CA ARG A 215 4.94 6.91 18.27
C ARG A 215 4.56 6.26 19.59
N PHE A 216 4.46 4.95 19.61
CA PHE A 216 4.04 4.15 20.75
C PHE A 216 5.24 3.60 21.49
N ARG A 217 5.27 3.79 22.81
CA ARG A 217 6.19 3.11 23.73
C ARG A 217 5.34 2.39 24.79
N PRO A 218 4.87 1.18 24.47
CA PRO A 218 3.99 0.44 25.36
C PRO A 218 4.74 -0.25 26.50
N TYR A 219 6.08 -0.27 26.48
CA TYR A 219 6.85 -0.92 27.54
C TYR A 219 6.81 -0.11 28.82
N VAL A 220 6.38 -0.77 29.88
CA VAL A 220 6.51 -0.31 31.25
C VAL A 220 7.83 -0.83 31.83
N GLU A 221 8.56 0.01 32.57
CA GLU A 221 9.72 -0.44 33.37
C GLU A 221 9.27 -1.38 34.51
N GLN A 222 8.02 -1.26 34.95
CA GLN A 222 7.40 -2.08 35.99
C GLN A 222 6.13 -2.72 35.44
N ALA A 223 5.95 -4.03 35.60
CA ALA A 223 4.78 -4.75 35.11
C ALA A 223 3.47 -4.09 35.61
N SER A 224 2.76 -3.40 34.72
CA SER A 224 1.39 -2.98 34.95
C SER A 224 0.49 -3.93 34.16
N TYR A 225 -0.24 -4.78 34.86
CA TYR A 225 -1.15 -5.75 34.24
C TYR A 225 -2.40 -5.08 33.63
N TYR A 226 -2.65 -3.82 33.95
CA TYR A 226 -3.89 -3.12 33.61
C TYR A 226 -4.14 -3.01 32.11
N GLN A 227 -3.11 -2.64 31.31
CA GLN A 227 -3.26 -2.52 29.86
C GLN A 227 -3.43 -3.87 29.15
N PHE A 228 -2.88 -4.94 29.72
CA PHE A 228 -3.03 -6.29 29.15
C PHE A 228 -4.38 -6.92 29.48
N LEU A 229 -4.88 -6.73 30.70
CA LEU A 229 -6.13 -7.35 31.15
C LEU A 229 -7.37 -6.69 30.54
N ALA A 230 -7.29 -5.41 30.19
CA ALA A 230 -8.41 -4.69 29.58
C ALA A 230 -8.58 -4.96 28.07
N GLY A 231 -7.63 -5.65 27.42
CA GLY A 231 -7.67 -5.84 25.95
C GLY A 231 -7.63 -4.51 25.19
N SER A 232 -7.00 -3.48 25.77
CA SER A 232 -7.02 -2.12 25.24
C SER A 232 -5.99 -1.95 24.13
N TYR A 233 -6.41 -2.16 22.87
CA TYR A 233 -5.58 -1.98 21.68
C TYR A 233 -5.91 -0.67 20.96
N PHE A 234 -4.92 -0.07 20.31
CA PHE A 234 -5.08 1.22 19.62
C PHE A 234 -5.65 1.09 18.19
N ASP A 235 -6.21 -0.08 17.85
CA ASP A 235 -6.89 -0.31 16.57
C ASP A 235 -8.06 0.68 16.39
N THR A 236 -8.79 0.97 17.48
CA THR A 236 -9.95 1.88 17.49
C THR A 236 -9.59 3.28 17.02
N ALA A 237 -8.42 3.81 17.37
CA ALA A 237 -7.98 5.13 16.92
C ALA A 237 -7.88 5.21 15.37
N VAL A 238 -7.34 4.17 14.74
CA VAL A 238 -7.26 4.07 13.26
C VAL A 238 -8.65 3.86 12.66
N GLU A 239 -9.50 3.08 13.32
CA GLU A 239 -10.89 2.92 12.90
C GLU A 239 -11.69 4.23 13.00
N THR A 240 -11.45 5.06 14.01
CA THR A 240 -12.08 6.37 14.15
C THR A 240 -11.65 7.28 13.00
N LEU A 241 -10.35 7.36 12.69
CA LEU A 241 -9.87 8.07 11.49
C LEU A 241 -10.58 7.55 10.22
N THR A 242 -10.70 6.23 10.08
CA THR A 242 -11.35 5.57 8.93
C THR A 242 -12.83 5.95 8.80
N LYS A 243 -13.55 6.05 9.93
CA LYS A 243 -15.00 6.26 9.98
C LYS A 243 -15.40 7.74 9.94
N SER A 244 -14.69 8.61 10.65
CA SER A 244 -15.11 10.00 10.86
C SER A 244 -14.44 11.01 9.93
N TRP A 245 -13.27 10.70 9.33
CA TRP A 245 -12.54 11.68 8.53
C TRP A 245 -12.96 11.63 7.05
N PRO A 246 -13.36 12.78 6.46
CA PRO A 246 -13.65 12.86 5.03
C PRO A 246 -12.36 12.85 4.20
N VAL A 247 -12.47 13.01 2.88
CA VAL A 247 -11.32 13.31 2.03
C VAL A 247 -10.73 14.65 2.48
N ILE A 248 -9.45 14.65 2.83
CA ILE A 248 -8.70 15.85 3.19
C ILE A 248 -7.48 15.93 2.27
N PRO A 249 -7.48 16.82 1.26
CA PRO A 249 -6.38 16.93 0.29
C PRO A 249 -5.03 17.29 0.92
N THR A 250 -5.05 18.00 2.04
CA THR A 250 -3.84 18.41 2.77
C THR A 250 -3.19 17.22 3.49
N PHE A 251 -3.97 16.22 3.89
CA PHE A 251 -3.51 15.07 4.69
C PHE A 251 -2.72 14.09 3.82
N THR A 252 -1.40 14.19 3.92
CA THR A 252 -0.46 13.57 2.98
C THR A 252 0.53 12.64 3.69
N HIS A 253 0.69 12.76 5.01
CA HIS A 253 1.72 12.08 5.79
C HIS A 253 1.13 11.40 7.04
N LEU A 254 1.32 10.09 7.13
CA LEU A 254 0.98 9.30 8.31
C LEU A 254 2.17 8.45 8.77
N SER A 255 2.51 8.55 10.05
CA SER A 255 3.54 7.74 10.68
C SER A 255 2.99 7.06 11.95
N ILE A 256 3.03 5.75 11.98
CA ILE A 256 2.69 4.90 13.12
C ILE A 256 3.92 4.06 13.44
N VAL A 257 4.54 4.32 14.59
CA VAL A 257 5.79 3.67 14.99
C VAL A 257 5.66 3.10 16.38
N GLN A 258 5.82 1.79 16.52
CA GLN A 258 6.01 1.14 17.80
C GLN A 258 7.51 1.01 18.07
N ASP A 259 7.99 1.61 19.16
CA ASP A 259 9.38 1.45 19.58
C ASP A 259 9.69 -0.04 19.81
N LEU A 260 10.89 -0.49 19.43
CA LEU A 260 11.43 -1.77 19.90
C LEU A 260 11.66 -1.73 21.42
N PRO A 261 11.52 -2.84 22.14
CA PRO A 261 11.83 -2.87 23.56
C PRO A 261 13.30 -2.48 23.76
N PRO A 262 13.66 -1.91 24.92
CA PRO A 262 15.05 -1.83 25.30
C PRO A 262 15.63 -3.24 25.20
N ARG A 263 16.64 -3.44 24.33
CA ARG A 263 17.43 -4.67 24.40
C ARG A 263 18.11 -4.60 25.75
N SER A 264 17.61 -5.37 26.72
CA SER A 264 18.18 -5.49 28.06
C SER A 264 19.69 -5.34 27.95
N THR A 265 20.19 -4.18 28.36
CA THR A 265 21.61 -4.06 28.68
C THR A 265 21.80 -5.15 29.71
N VAL A 266 22.64 -6.12 29.38
CA VAL A 266 23.02 -7.19 30.30
C VAL A 266 23.18 -6.53 31.67
N PRO A 267 22.45 -6.99 32.71
CA PRO A 267 22.49 -6.32 34.01
C PRO A 267 23.96 -6.11 34.39
N PRO A 268 24.35 -4.94 34.94
CA PRO A 268 25.74 -4.56 35.17
C PRO A 268 26.50 -5.49 36.14
N THR A 269 25.90 -6.59 36.57
CA THR A 269 26.48 -7.65 37.39
C THR A 269 27.08 -8.81 36.60
N ALA A 270 26.98 -8.87 35.26
CA ALA A 270 27.65 -9.90 34.46
C ALA A 270 29.07 -9.48 34.01
N ILE A 271 29.89 -9.06 34.96
CA ILE A 271 31.35 -9.02 34.77
C ILE A 271 31.81 -10.41 35.23
N ASN A 272 32.31 -11.24 34.30
CA ASN A 272 32.92 -12.58 34.47
C ASN A 272 32.19 -13.80 33.86
N SER A 273 31.67 -13.71 32.63
CA SER A 273 31.34 -14.92 31.85
C SER A 273 31.53 -14.73 30.35
N THR A 274 32.76 -14.40 29.94
CA THR A 274 33.19 -14.60 28.55
C THR A 274 33.39 -16.10 28.32
N SER A 275 32.40 -16.82 27.75
CA SER A 275 32.59 -17.98 26.85
C SER A 275 31.40 -18.95 26.60
N THR A 276 30.11 -18.62 26.76
CA THR A 276 29.07 -19.69 26.60
C THR A 276 27.68 -19.31 26.06
N SER A 277 27.50 -18.21 25.33
CA SER A 277 26.18 -17.86 24.74
C SER A 277 26.12 -17.89 23.20
N LEU A 278 26.67 -18.94 22.58
CA LEU A 278 26.52 -19.20 21.13
C LEU A 278 26.23 -20.67 20.75
N ALA A 279 25.95 -21.56 21.71
CA ALA A 279 25.73 -22.98 21.45
C ALA A 279 24.38 -23.48 21.98
N GLY A 280 23.29 -22.93 21.45
CA GLY A 280 21.93 -23.30 21.86
C GLY A 280 20.91 -23.22 20.73
N SER A 281 21.29 -23.58 19.50
CA SER A 281 20.33 -23.85 18.42
C SER A 281 20.95 -24.67 17.26
N PHE A 282 21.78 -25.67 17.59
CA PHE A 282 22.32 -26.64 16.64
C PHE A 282 22.24 -28.03 17.27
N ALA A 283 21.05 -28.64 17.24
CA ALA A 283 20.86 -30.07 17.46
C ALA A 283 19.47 -30.45 16.95
N ASP A 284 19.33 -30.64 15.63
CA ASP A 284 18.84 -31.91 15.10
C ASP A 284 18.98 -31.93 13.57
N LEU A 285 19.25 -33.12 13.00
CA LEU A 285 19.56 -33.42 11.59
C LEU A 285 21.05 -33.36 11.21
N SER A 286 21.81 -34.39 11.59
CA SER A 286 22.49 -35.26 10.60
C SER A 286 23.25 -36.40 11.29
N LEU A 287 23.09 -37.60 10.73
CA LEU A 287 23.98 -38.77 10.62
C LEU A 287 23.05 -40.00 10.53
N ALA A 288 23.11 -40.84 9.50
CA ALA A 288 24.33 -41.50 9.07
C ALA A 288 24.36 -41.80 7.56
N THR A 289 25.53 -41.54 6.97
CA THR A 289 26.09 -42.33 5.88
C THR A 289 27.43 -42.86 6.36
N SER A 290 27.63 -44.18 6.30
CA SER A 290 28.93 -44.78 5.97
C SER A 290 28.76 -46.29 5.75
N ALA A 291 29.36 -46.73 4.66
CA ALA A 291 29.41 -48.10 4.17
C ALA A 291 30.45 -48.94 4.93
N SER A 292 30.21 -50.25 5.05
CA SER A 292 31.17 -51.30 4.65
C SER A 292 30.58 -52.71 4.80
N ASP A 293 30.51 -53.40 3.65
CA ASP A 293 30.85 -54.80 3.36
C ASP A 293 30.40 -56.01 4.22
N LYS A 294 29.76 -56.91 3.45
CA LYS A 294 29.87 -58.39 3.39
C LYS A 294 28.86 -59.30 4.11
N LYS A 295 28.14 -60.01 3.22
CA LYS A 295 27.84 -61.46 3.14
C LYS A 295 26.47 -61.99 3.62
N GLU A 296 25.77 -62.49 2.58
CA GLU A 296 25.08 -63.78 2.45
C GLU A 296 23.80 -64.08 3.25
N SER A 297 22.75 -64.33 2.44
CA SER A 297 21.79 -65.44 2.50
C SER A 297 20.39 -65.23 3.12
N SER A 298 19.42 -65.50 2.23
CA SER A 298 18.17 -66.26 2.40
C SER A 298 16.97 -65.69 3.15
N SER A 299 15.84 -65.70 2.41
CA SER A 299 14.47 -66.05 2.83
C SER A 299 13.77 -65.06 3.78
N SER A 300 12.45 -64.88 3.82
CA SER A 300 11.28 -65.34 3.07
C SER A 300 10.06 -64.69 3.74
N GLY A 301 9.06 -64.29 2.96
CA GLY A 301 7.67 -64.08 3.40
C GLY A 301 7.43 -62.87 4.32
N SER A 302 6.24 -62.32 4.44
CA SER A 302 4.94 -62.51 3.79
C SER A 302 4.01 -61.62 4.59
N GLU A 303 3.09 -60.91 3.92
CA GLU A 303 1.76 -60.56 4.44
C GLU A 303 1.74 -59.60 5.65
N ASP A 304 0.68 -58.88 5.98
CA ASP A 304 -0.46 -58.28 5.31
C ASP A 304 -1.13 -57.48 6.45
N ASN A 305 -1.93 -56.48 6.09
CA ASN A 305 -3.17 -56.12 6.81
C ASN A 305 -3.08 -55.84 8.34
N SER A 306 -3.44 -54.67 8.86
CA SER A 306 -4.73 -53.99 8.67
C SER A 306 -5.00 -53.09 9.88
N GLY A 307 -6.01 -52.21 9.77
CA GLY A 307 -6.80 -51.76 10.93
C GLY A 307 -6.24 -50.51 11.62
N ARG A 308 -6.58 -49.29 11.22
CA ARG A 308 -7.90 -48.62 11.32
C ARG A 308 -8.36 -48.37 12.77
N SER A 309 -8.49 -47.07 13.08
CA SER A 309 -9.54 -46.43 13.88
C SER A 309 -9.47 -46.48 15.42
N THR A 310 -9.07 -45.32 15.96
CA THR A 310 -9.84 -44.40 16.82
C THR A 310 -10.60 -44.89 18.07
N PRO A 311 -10.63 -44.06 19.12
CA PRO A 311 -10.83 -44.47 20.51
C PRO A 311 -12.30 -44.41 20.94
N PRO A 312 -12.61 -44.96 22.13
CA PRO A 312 -13.65 -44.37 22.95
C PRO A 312 -13.21 -44.07 24.37
N THR A 313 -13.94 -43.10 24.88
CA THR A 313 -13.93 -42.41 26.15
C THR A 313 -14.49 -43.24 27.31
N SER A 314 -14.06 -42.83 28.50
CA SER A 314 -14.83 -42.62 29.75
C SER A 314 -15.24 -43.80 30.65
N ILE A 315 -15.10 -43.51 31.96
CA ILE A 315 -15.83 -44.04 33.14
C ILE A 315 -15.39 -45.46 33.54
N SER A 316 -14.90 -45.80 34.74
CA SER A 316 -15.14 -45.46 36.16
C SER A 316 -13.85 -45.88 36.93
N SER A 317 -13.54 -45.48 38.17
CA SER A 317 -14.23 -45.91 39.40
C SER A 317 -13.53 -45.29 40.60
N ALA A 318 -14.35 -44.99 41.60
CA ALA A 318 -13.95 -44.72 42.97
C ALA A 318 -13.20 -45.92 43.59
N SER A 319 -12.26 -45.62 44.49
CA SER A 319 -11.94 -46.52 45.59
C SER A 319 -11.58 -45.68 46.82
N ASP A 320 -12.46 -45.83 47.81
CA ASP A 320 -12.34 -45.36 49.18
C ASP A 320 -11.04 -45.84 49.85
N ASN A 321 -10.42 -44.95 50.62
CA ASN A 321 -9.72 -45.37 51.84
C ASN A 321 -9.77 -44.23 52.87
N PRO A 322 -10.41 -44.45 54.03
CA PRO A 322 -10.42 -43.52 55.15
C PRO A 322 -9.19 -43.76 56.03
N LEU A 323 -8.88 -42.77 56.87
CA LEU A 323 -7.79 -42.72 57.88
C LEU A 323 -6.57 -41.93 57.41
N ASP A 324 -6.68 -40.60 57.44
CA ASP A 324 -5.68 -39.85 58.22
C ASP A 324 -6.26 -38.56 58.80
N ILE A 325 -6.18 -38.46 60.12
CA ILE A 325 -6.76 -37.38 60.94
C ILE A 325 -5.61 -36.47 61.34
N GLY A 326 -5.69 -35.22 60.86
CA GLY A 326 -5.14 -34.07 61.54
C GLY A 326 -3.86 -33.52 60.94
N THR A 327 -3.98 -32.46 60.14
CA THR A 327 -3.19 -31.23 60.29
C THR A 327 -3.72 -30.15 59.33
N SER A 328 -4.08 -29.00 59.90
CA SER A 328 -4.20 -27.65 59.29
C SER A 328 -4.71 -27.50 57.84
N LYS A 329 -5.91 -26.90 57.75
CA LYS A 329 -6.44 -26.20 56.57
C LYS A 329 -5.41 -25.23 55.98
N ALA A 330 -4.77 -25.64 54.89
CA ALA A 330 -4.17 -24.74 53.92
C ALA A 330 -5.01 -24.77 52.64
N TYR A 331 -5.35 -23.59 52.16
CA TYR A 331 -6.09 -23.32 50.93
C TYR A 331 -5.40 -23.98 49.73
N THR A 332 -5.94 -25.09 49.22
CA THR A 332 -5.47 -25.76 48.01
C THR A 332 -5.88 -24.94 46.79
N GLY A 333 -4.97 -24.06 46.35
CA GLY A 333 -5.05 -23.30 45.11
C GLY A 333 -4.96 -24.19 43.87
N HIS A 334 -5.93 -25.08 43.69
CA HIS A 334 -6.17 -25.83 42.47
C HIS A 334 -7.38 -25.24 41.76
N GLY A 335 -7.15 -24.13 41.07
CA GLY A 335 -8.00 -23.73 39.96
C GLY A 335 -7.93 -24.77 38.83
N PRO A 336 -8.94 -24.82 37.95
CA PRO A 336 -9.19 -25.93 37.00
C PRO A 336 -8.18 -26.03 35.83
N PHE A 337 -7.01 -25.41 35.92
CA PHE A 337 -5.92 -25.49 34.93
C PHE A 337 -4.68 -26.21 35.50
N GLY A 338 -4.92 -27.31 36.22
CA GLY A 338 -3.87 -28.17 36.77
C GLY A 338 -3.14 -28.96 35.69
N ASN A 339 -2.01 -28.44 35.22
CA ASN A 339 -1.03 -29.19 34.43
C ASN A 339 0.09 -29.67 35.39
N PRO A 340 0.26 -30.98 35.63
CA PRO A 340 1.10 -31.49 36.73
C PRO A 340 2.59 -31.67 36.39
N PHE A 341 3.12 -30.99 35.36
CA PHE A 341 4.51 -31.18 34.91
C PHE A 341 5.46 -30.01 35.20
N LEU A 342 5.04 -28.98 35.93
CA LEU A 342 5.94 -27.91 36.36
C LEU A 342 6.53 -28.22 37.74
N ASN A 343 7.68 -28.88 37.67
CA ASN A 343 8.54 -29.30 38.76
C ASN A 343 8.84 -28.16 39.76
N GLU A 344 8.53 -28.38 41.03
CA GLU A 344 8.68 -27.46 42.18
C GLU A 344 10.15 -27.07 42.47
N LYS A 345 11.13 -27.77 41.84
CA LYS A 345 12.56 -27.40 41.87
C LYS A 345 12.97 -26.30 40.89
N LEU A 346 12.08 -25.83 40.01
CA LEU A 346 12.27 -24.55 39.31
C LEU A 346 11.83 -23.41 40.23
N GLY A 347 12.66 -23.12 41.24
CA GLY A 347 12.40 -22.03 42.17
C GLY A 347 12.08 -20.75 41.42
N ILE A 348 10.83 -20.29 41.51
CA ILE A 348 10.27 -18.98 41.13
C ILE A 348 11.23 -18.14 40.29
N THR A 349 11.59 -18.62 39.10
CA THR A 349 12.30 -17.78 38.14
C THR A 349 11.22 -16.87 37.61
N LYS A 350 11.09 -15.67 38.20
CA LYS A 350 10.31 -14.58 37.60
C LYS A 350 10.56 -14.65 36.09
N PRO A 351 9.52 -14.75 35.24
CA PRO A 351 9.73 -14.87 33.80
C PRO A 351 10.66 -13.74 33.38
N LYS A 352 11.91 -14.09 33.01
CA LYS A 352 12.99 -13.11 32.77
C LYS A 352 12.70 -12.23 31.55
N THR A 353 11.70 -12.58 30.76
CA THR A 353 11.30 -11.87 29.55
C THR A 353 9.80 -11.62 29.61
N PHE A 354 9.43 -10.39 29.98
CA PHE A 354 8.05 -9.91 29.89
C PHE A 354 7.58 -9.96 28.43
N ALA A 355 6.36 -10.45 28.19
CA ALA A 355 5.77 -10.47 26.87
C ALA A 355 5.62 -9.03 26.35
N GLN A 356 6.01 -8.79 25.11
CA GLN A 356 5.95 -7.45 24.53
C GLN A 356 4.49 -7.02 24.37
N PRO A 357 4.08 -5.87 24.93
CA PRO A 357 2.75 -5.35 24.71
C PRO A 357 2.54 -5.04 23.23
N ILE A 358 1.46 -5.60 22.72
CA ILE A 358 1.00 -5.43 21.35
C ILE A 358 0.20 -4.14 21.30
N VAL A 359 0.60 -3.19 20.45
CA VAL A 359 -0.16 -1.93 20.26
C VAL A 359 -1.43 -2.16 19.45
N PHE A 360 -1.34 -3.01 18.42
CA PHE A 360 -2.42 -3.32 17.48
C PHE A 360 -2.76 -4.82 17.54
N PHE A 361 -4.00 -5.14 17.89
CA PHE A 361 -4.50 -6.51 17.89
C PHE A 361 -4.96 -6.88 16.49
N ASP A 362 -5.84 -6.09 15.89
CA ASP A 362 -6.28 -6.25 14.51
C ASP A 362 -5.56 -5.28 13.58
N ILE A 363 -4.45 -5.75 13.01
CA ILE A 363 -3.69 -4.97 12.04
C ILE A 363 -4.47 -4.73 10.72
N ASN A 364 -5.57 -5.45 10.47
CA ASN A 364 -6.41 -5.21 9.29
C ASN A 364 -7.12 -3.85 9.35
N CYS A 365 -7.14 -3.17 10.50
CA CYS A 365 -7.57 -1.77 10.55
C CYS A 365 -6.79 -0.89 9.56
N ILE A 366 -5.54 -1.21 9.25
CA ILE A 366 -4.71 -0.48 8.27
C ILE A 366 -5.22 -0.66 6.83
N SER A 367 -5.72 -1.85 6.45
CA SER A 367 -6.29 -2.04 5.11
C SER A 367 -7.65 -1.36 4.98
N LYS A 368 -8.47 -1.38 6.05
CA LYS A 368 -9.71 -0.58 6.11
C LYS A 368 -9.40 0.93 6.00
N PHE A 369 -8.35 1.39 6.67
CA PHE A 369 -7.89 2.76 6.55
C PHE A 369 -7.39 3.07 5.13
N GLY A 370 -6.65 2.17 4.49
CA GLY A 370 -6.11 2.38 3.14
C GLY A 370 -7.15 2.54 2.03
N ILE A 371 -8.37 2.02 2.20
CA ILE A 371 -9.50 2.24 1.28
C ILE A 371 -10.37 3.46 1.65
N SER A 372 -10.10 4.08 2.79
CA SER A 372 -10.93 5.16 3.34
C SER A 372 -10.69 6.48 2.59
N PRO A 373 -11.67 7.41 2.61
CA PRO A 373 -11.54 8.69 1.90
C PRO A 373 -10.34 9.52 2.37
N ILE A 374 -9.99 9.44 3.66
CA ILE A 374 -8.86 10.20 4.22
C ILE A 374 -7.50 9.68 3.72
N ALA A 375 -7.40 8.43 3.29
CA ALA A 375 -6.15 7.83 2.79
C ALA A 375 -5.89 8.08 1.29
N GLU A 376 -6.85 8.67 0.57
CA GLU A 376 -6.79 8.87 -0.89
C GLU A 376 -5.58 9.73 -1.31
N ASN A 377 -5.29 10.79 -0.55
CA ASN A 377 -4.20 11.73 -0.80
C ASN A 377 -2.91 11.40 -0.03
N LEU A 378 -2.87 10.23 0.62
CA LEU A 378 -1.72 9.85 1.43
C LEU A 378 -0.54 9.48 0.52
N THR A 379 0.51 10.31 0.55
CA THR A 379 1.71 10.13 -0.27
C THR A 379 2.84 9.47 0.51
N HIS A 380 2.88 9.65 1.83
CA HIS A 380 3.96 9.15 2.68
C HIS A 380 3.39 8.38 3.87
N LEU A 381 3.72 7.09 3.92
CA LEU A 381 3.28 6.17 4.97
C LEU A 381 4.49 5.53 5.66
N ARG A 382 4.58 5.67 6.98
CA ARG A 382 5.53 4.95 7.83
C ARG A 382 4.76 4.07 8.81
N LEU A 383 4.93 2.76 8.73
CA LEU A 383 4.33 1.76 9.60
C LEU A 383 5.42 0.84 10.16
N ARG A 384 5.88 1.13 11.38
CA ARG A 384 6.91 0.32 12.05
C ARG A 384 6.26 -0.42 13.21
N VAL A 385 5.78 -1.63 12.96
CA VAL A 385 5.17 -2.49 13.98
C VAL A 385 5.99 -3.78 14.08
N PRO A 386 6.90 -3.87 15.06
CA PRO A 386 7.84 -4.97 15.16
C PRO A 386 7.18 -6.35 15.12
N SER A 387 7.79 -7.28 14.40
CA SER A 387 7.36 -8.69 14.33
C SER A 387 5.97 -8.93 13.71
N ARG A 388 5.28 -7.91 13.19
CA ARG A 388 4.02 -8.05 12.46
C ARG A 388 4.27 -8.17 10.96
N ASP A 389 3.46 -8.99 10.29
CA ASP A 389 3.46 -9.14 8.84
C ASP A 389 2.51 -8.10 8.23
N LEU A 390 3.02 -6.91 7.93
CA LEU A 390 2.22 -5.82 7.36
C LEU A 390 1.98 -6.00 5.86
N LEU A 391 2.81 -6.76 5.16
CA LEU A 391 2.68 -6.93 3.71
C LEU A 391 1.33 -7.52 3.33
N LYS A 392 0.88 -8.56 4.06
CA LYS A 392 -0.43 -9.18 3.81
C LYS A 392 -1.59 -8.20 3.92
N VAL A 393 -1.49 -7.23 4.82
CA VAL A 393 -2.52 -6.20 5.03
C VAL A 393 -2.47 -5.16 3.91
N LEU A 394 -1.27 -4.78 3.49
CA LEU A 394 -1.06 -3.76 2.46
C LEU A 394 -1.37 -4.26 1.04
N ILE A 395 -1.51 -5.57 0.80
CA ILE A 395 -1.79 -6.12 -0.53
C ILE A 395 -3.20 -6.71 -0.67
N ASN A 396 -3.87 -7.03 0.43
CA ASN A 396 -5.20 -7.65 0.41
C ASN A 396 -6.25 -6.62 0.87
N PRO A 397 -6.94 -5.95 -0.06
CA PRO A 397 -8.04 -5.06 0.32
C PRO A 397 -9.14 -5.86 1.04
N PRO A 398 -9.92 -5.22 1.93
CA PRO A 398 -11.06 -5.85 2.57
C PRO A 398 -12.03 -6.46 1.55
N ARG A 399 -12.56 -7.65 1.85
CA ARG A 399 -13.44 -8.39 0.93
C ARG A 399 -14.63 -7.51 0.49
N GLY A 400 -14.89 -7.49 -0.81
CA GLY A 400 -16.00 -6.73 -1.41
C GLY A 400 -15.65 -5.29 -1.77
N SER A 401 -14.42 -4.81 -1.49
CA SER A 401 -13.96 -3.50 -1.96
C SER A 401 -13.15 -3.65 -3.25
N ASN A 402 -13.52 -2.87 -4.28
CA ASN A 402 -12.76 -2.74 -5.54
C ASN A 402 -11.79 -1.54 -5.50
N LYS A 403 -11.68 -0.86 -4.36
CA LYS A 403 -10.82 0.33 -4.20
C LYS A 403 -9.38 -0.10 -3.98
N GLU A 404 -8.47 0.61 -4.62
CA GLU A 404 -7.03 0.45 -4.39
C GLU A 404 -6.66 0.99 -3.01
N LEU A 405 -5.74 0.29 -2.33
CA LEU A 405 -5.18 0.74 -1.05
C LEU A 405 -4.17 1.86 -1.32
N PHE A 406 -4.31 2.99 -0.63
CA PHE A 406 -3.41 4.15 -0.71
C PHE A 406 -3.00 4.52 -2.17
N PRO A 407 -3.95 4.96 -3.00
CA PRO A 407 -3.74 5.13 -4.45
C PRO A 407 -2.65 6.17 -4.80
N SER A 408 -2.34 7.09 -3.89
CA SER A 408 -1.34 8.16 -4.08
C SER A 408 0.02 7.87 -3.42
N LEU A 409 0.24 6.66 -2.92
CA LEU A 409 1.42 6.36 -2.11
C LEU A 409 2.72 6.39 -2.92
N LYS A 410 3.66 7.27 -2.52
CA LYS A 410 4.99 7.43 -3.13
C LYS A 410 6.13 6.99 -2.22
N TYR A 411 5.93 7.01 -0.91
CA TYR A 411 6.92 6.61 0.08
C TYR A 411 6.30 5.63 1.08
N LEU A 412 6.93 4.47 1.24
CA LEU A 412 6.53 3.45 2.19
C LEU A 412 7.71 3.02 3.07
N ASP A 413 7.54 3.15 4.37
CA ASP A 413 8.51 2.68 5.37
C ASP A 413 7.83 1.64 6.26
N ILE A 414 8.15 0.37 6.02
CA ILE A 414 7.68 -0.78 6.81
C ILE A 414 8.83 -1.41 7.60
N SER A 415 9.80 -0.59 8.01
CA SER A 415 10.96 -1.04 8.79
C SER A 415 10.53 -1.76 10.06
N THR A 416 11.36 -2.68 10.55
CA THR A 416 11.16 -3.53 11.76
C THR A 416 10.03 -4.56 11.68
N THR A 417 9.25 -4.56 10.59
CA THR A 417 8.18 -5.54 10.35
C THR A 417 8.75 -6.85 9.80
N ASN A 418 7.95 -7.90 9.74
CA ASN A 418 8.37 -9.18 9.16
C ASN A 418 8.13 -9.17 7.64
N VAL A 419 9.18 -8.87 6.88
CA VAL A 419 9.19 -8.89 5.41
C VAL A 419 10.23 -9.90 4.93
N ARG A 420 9.88 -10.67 3.89
CA ARG A 420 10.76 -11.61 3.20
C ARG A 420 10.75 -11.33 1.70
N ILE A 421 11.78 -11.76 0.98
CA ILE A 421 11.73 -11.80 -0.49
C ILE A 421 10.80 -12.94 -0.92
N ASP A 422 9.52 -12.64 -1.09
CA ASP A 422 8.52 -13.61 -1.49
C ASP A 422 7.49 -13.01 -2.47
N THR A 423 6.45 -13.79 -2.78
CA THR A 423 5.34 -13.35 -3.65
C THR A 423 4.54 -12.18 -3.08
N ASN A 424 4.57 -11.94 -1.76
CA ASN A 424 3.87 -10.82 -1.13
C ASN A 424 4.59 -9.50 -1.44
N LEU A 425 5.93 -9.49 -1.40
CA LEU A 425 6.71 -8.32 -1.81
C LEU A 425 6.50 -8.01 -3.31
N ILE A 426 6.45 -9.04 -4.16
CA ILE A 426 6.11 -8.88 -5.59
C ILE A 426 4.73 -8.26 -5.75
N THR A 427 3.75 -8.77 -4.98
CA THR A 427 2.38 -8.27 -5.03
C THR A 427 2.32 -6.82 -4.55
N LEU A 428 3.05 -6.45 -3.50
CA LEU A 428 3.16 -5.08 -3.01
C LEU A 428 3.65 -4.14 -4.12
N LEU A 429 4.79 -4.46 -4.74
CA LEU A 429 5.37 -3.62 -5.81
C LEU A 429 4.46 -3.54 -7.05
N ARG A 430 3.68 -4.60 -7.32
CA ARG A 430 2.68 -4.60 -8.37
C ARG A 430 1.47 -3.71 -8.03
N THR A 431 1.02 -3.73 -6.78
CA THR A 431 -0.14 -2.96 -6.30
C THR A 431 0.16 -1.46 -6.24
N TYR A 432 1.30 -1.06 -5.66
CA TYR A 432 1.65 0.35 -5.47
C TYR A 432 2.43 0.90 -6.66
N SER A 433 1.71 1.22 -7.73
CA SER A 433 2.27 1.65 -9.02
C SER A 433 3.08 2.95 -8.95
N LYS A 434 2.73 3.85 -8.02
CA LYS A 434 3.36 5.17 -7.81
C LYS A 434 4.47 5.16 -6.75
N LEU A 435 4.82 4.00 -6.20
CA LEU A 435 5.81 3.89 -5.13
C LEU A 435 7.22 4.22 -5.64
N GLU A 436 7.80 5.29 -5.12
CA GLU A 436 9.13 5.77 -5.48
C GLU A 436 10.19 5.35 -4.45
N HIS A 437 9.83 5.28 -3.17
CA HIS A 437 10.77 4.99 -2.08
C HIS A 437 10.24 3.90 -1.15
N LEU A 438 11.01 2.83 -0.96
CA LEU A 438 10.67 1.72 -0.07
C LEU A 438 11.76 1.51 0.99
N ILE A 439 11.38 1.57 2.27
CA ILE A 439 12.27 1.33 3.41
C ILE A 439 11.88 0.05 4.15
N LEU A 440 12.85 -0.85 4.20
CA LEU A 440 12.81 -2.21 4.75
C LEU A 440 13.94 -2.39 5.77
N ASP A 441 14.18 -1.41 6.62
CA ASP A 441 15.26 -1.54 7.60
C ASP A 441 14.89 -2.54 8.69
N ARG A 442 15.85 -3.38 9.09
CA ARG A 442 15.71 -4.39 10.15
C ARG A 442 14.46 -5.24 9.97
N VAL A 443 14.12 -5.55 8.72
CA VAL A 443 13.16 -6.60 8.45
C VAL A 443 13.91 -7.95 8.51
N ASN A 444 13.33 -9.03 7.98
CA ASN A 444 14.00 -10.31 7.87
C ASN A 444 14.09 -10.70 6.40
N LEU A 445 14.53 -9.75 5.56
CA LEU A 445 14.39 -9.80 4.10
C LEU A 445 15.13 -11.00 3.54
N PHE A 446 16.37 -11.18 3.99
CA PHE A 446 17.30 -12.20 3.53
C PHE A 446 17.40 -13.41 4.46
N GLY A 447 16.64 -13.42 5.57
CA GLY A 447 16.74 -14.48 6.56
C GLY A 447 18.12 -14.59 7.20
N PHE A 448 18.45 -15.79 7.68
CA PHE A 448 19.79 -16.12 8.16
C PHE A 448 20.82 -16.30 7.02
N THR A 449 20.38 -16.32 5.76
CA THR A 449 21.24 -16.56 4.59
C THR A 449 21.93 -15.31 4.05
N ALA A 450 21.65 -14.13 4.61
CA ALA A 450 22.21 -12.85 4.17
C ALA A 450 23.74 -12.86 4.05
N ARG A 451 24.43 -13.53 4.99
CA ARG A 451 25.90 -13.55 5.03
C ARG A 451 26.53 -14.36 3.89
N GLU A 452 25.88 -15.45 3.49
CA GLU A 452 26.42 -16.40 2.50
C GLU A 452 25.91 -16.11 1.09
N LYS A 453 24.63 -15.73 0.98
CA LYS A 453 23.93 -15.51 -0.30
C LYS A 453 23.53 -14.06 -0.54
N GLY A 454 24.08 -13.12 0.24
CA GLY A 454 23.77 -11.70 0.12
C GLY A 454 23.83 -11.16 -1.31
N PRO A 455 24.91 -11.41 -2.08
CA PRO A 455 25.00 -10.98 -3.48
C PRO A 455 23.90 -11.56 -4.38
N GLU A 456 23.65 -12.87 -4.29
CA GLU A 456 22.58 -13.56 -5.06
C GLU A 456 21.20 -13.00 -4.72
N LEU A 457 20.91 -12.80 -3.43
CA LEU A 457 19.64 -12.25 -2.97
C LEU A 457 19.45 -10.78 -3.38
N CYS A 458 20.54 -10.00 -3.44
CA CYS A 458 20.51 -8.63 -3.95
C CYS A 458 20.22 -8.61 -5.47
N PHE A 459 20.85 -9.52 -6.23
CA PHE A 459 20.53 -9.73 -7.64
C PHE A 459 19.06 -10.10 -7.83
N ASP A 460 18.55 -11.06 -7.06
CA ASP A 460 17.15 -11.47 -7.10
C ASP A 460 16.22 -10.31 -6.76
N LEU A 461 16.55 -9.50 -5.74
CA LEU A 461 15.78 -8.31 -5.37
C LEU A 461 15.72 -7.28 -6.50
N GLY A 462 16.86 -6.98 -7.13
CA GLY A 462 16.93 -6.08 -8.28
C GLY A 462 16.09 -6.59 -9.47
N SER A 463 16.21 -7.89 -9.78
CA SER A 463 15.39 -8.54 -10.81
C SER A 463 13.90 -8.54 -10.45
N LEU A 464 13.56 -8.74 -9.18
CA LEU A 464 12.20 -8.83 -8.69
C LEU A 464 11.47 -7.50 -8.88
N ILE A 465 12.10 -6.38 -8.52
CA ILE A 465 11.50 -5.05 -8.64
C ILE A 465 11.08 -4.76 -10.08
N VAL A 466 11.98 -5.01 -11.04
CA VAL A 466 11.68 -4.80 -12.46
C VAL A 466 10.66 -5.81 -12.99
N SER A 467 10.74 -7.08 -12.59
CA SER A 467 9.79 -8.12 -13.04
C SER A 467 8.35 -7.89 -12.54
N SER A 468 8.19 -7.18 -11.41
CA SER A 468 6.88 -6.80 -10.89
C SER A 468 6.15 -5.84 -11.83
N SER A 469 6.89 -4.94 -12.51
CA SER A 469 6.33 -4.04 -13.51
C SER A 469 5.86 -4.81 -14.75
N LEU A 470 6.64 -5.78 -15.25
CA LEU A 470 6.22 -6.69 -16.33
C LEU A 470 4.94 -7.46 -15.96
N SER A 471 4.84 -7.93 -14.73
CA SER A 471 3.65 -8.62 -14.23
C SER A 471 2.42 -7.70 -14.19
N ARG A 472 2.61 -6.40 -13.90
CA ARG A 472 1.55 -5.37 -13.93
C ARG A 472 0.99 -5.19 -15.35
N GLY A 473 1.86 -5.12 -16.36
CA GLY A 473 1.44 -5.03 -17.77
C GLY A 473 0.59 -6.23 -18.21
N LYS A 474 1.06 -7.45 -17.90
CA LYS A 474 0.33 -8.69 -18.19
C LYS A 474 -1.01 -8.80 -17.46
N GLU A 475 -1.07 -8.35 -16.21
CA GLU A 475 -2.31 -8.32 -15.44
C GLU A 475 -3.32 -7.35 -16.06
N LYS A 476 -2.88 -6.14 -16.43
CA LYS A 476 -3.73 -5.14 -17.05
C LYS A 476 -4.29 -5.63 -18.40
N GLU A 477 -3.45 -6.27 -19.24
CA GLU A 477 -3.91 -6.94 -20.48
C GLU A 477 -4.96 -8.02 -20.17
N ARG A 478 -4.74 -8.85 -19.14
CA ARG A 478 -5.69 -9.89 -18.73
C ARG A 478 -7.01 -9.31 -18.24
N LEU A 479 -6.99 -8.24 -17.45
CA LEU A 479 -8.19 -7.59 -16.94
C LEU A 479 -9.02 -6.98 -18.07
N ILE A 480 -8.36 -6.32 -19.04
CA ILE A 480 -9.04 -5.78 -20.23
C ILE A 480 -9.69 -6.92 -21.02
N ALA A 481 -8.96 -8.00 -21.29
CA ALA A 481 -9.49 -9.16 -22.00
C ALA A 481 -10.65 -9.85 -21.26
N ALA A 482 -10.58 -9.92 -19.93
CA ALA A 482 -11.63 -10.49 -19.10
C ALA A 482 -12.91 -9.64 -19.14
N LYS A 483 -12.79 -8.31 -19.03
CA LYS A 483 -13.94 -7.40 -19.14
C LYS A 483 -14.54 -7.38 -20.54
N GLU A 484 -13.72 -7.47 -21.58
CA GLU A 484 -14.20 -7.61 -22.95
C GLU A 484 -14.95 -8.95 -23.14
N LEU A 485 -14.46 -10.05 -22.56
CA LEU A 485 -15.17 -11.32 -22.58
C LEU A 485 -16.50 -11.24 -21.82
N GLU A 486 -16.53 -10.63 -20.65
CA GLU A 486 -17.75 -10.40 -19.87
C GLU A 486 -18.78 -9.60 -20.65
N GLN A 487 -18.36 -8.51 -21.29
CA GLN A 487 -19.23 -7.68 -22.13
C GLN A 487 -19.81 -8.49 -23.32
N ARG A 488 -19.00 -9.31 -23.99
CA ARG A 488 -19.47 -10.16 -25.08
C ARG A 488 -20.43 -11.24 -24.61
N THR A 489 -20.17 -11.85 -23.47
CA THR A 489 -21.09 -12.81 -22.85
C THR A 489 -22.43 -12.14 -22.55
N ARG A 490 -22.41 -10.94 -21.97
CA ARG A 490 -23.64 -10.16 -21.69
C ARG A 490 -24.43 -9.84 -22.96
N LEU A 491 -23.78 -9.45 -24.05
CA LEU A 491 -24.44 -9.20 -25.34
C LEU A 491 -25.00 -10.49 -25.96
N ALA A 492 -24.27 -11.60 -25.89
CA ALA A 492 -24.73 -12.90 -26.37
C ALA A 492 -25.97 -13.38 -25.58
N GLU A 493 -25.98 -13.16 -24.27
CA GLU A 493 -27.13 -13.47 -23.41
C GLU A 493 -28.35 -12.60 -23.77
N LEU A 494 -28.17 -11.29 -23.99
CA LEU A 494 -29.25 -10.41 -24.41
C LEU A 494 -29.84 -10.80 -25.78
N GLU A 495 -28.99 -11.16 -26.75
CA GLU A 495 -29.48 -11.61 -28.06
C GLU A 495 -30.15 -12.99 -27.96
N ALA A 496 -29.63 -13.90 -27.14
CA ALA A 496 -30.28 -15.19 -26.90
C ALA A 496 -31.65 -15.01 -26.24
N ILE A 497 -31.78 -14.05 -25.32
CA ILE A 497 -33.07 -13.68 -24.72
C ILE A 497 -33.99 -13.10 -25.81
N ARG A 498 -33.51 -12.18 -26.66
CA ARG A 498 -34.29 -11.60 -27.74
C ARG A 498 -34.83 -12.67 -28.71
N ILE A 499 -33.97 -13.59 -29.15
CA ILE A 499 -34.35 -14.71 -30.02
C ILE A 499 -35.36 -15.62 -29.33
N ARG A 500 -35.18 -15.91 -28.03
CA ARG A 500 -36.14 -16.71 -27.26
C ARG A 500 -37.49 -16.01 -27.16
N THR A 501 -37.52 -14.72 -26.84
CA THR A 501 -38.75 -13.93 -26.76
C THR A 501 -39.45 -13.87 -28.12
N GLN A 502 -38.71 -13.64 -29.20
CA GLN A 502 -39.27 -13.65 -30.55
C GLN A 502 -39.90 -15.00 -30.91
N ARG A 503 -39.22 -16.11 -30.61
CA ARG A 503 -39.78 -17.46 -30.83
C ARG A 503 -41.04 -17.72 -30.01
N ILE A 504 -41.09 -17.24 -28.76
CA ILE A 504 -42.28 -17.37 -27.91
C ILE A 504 -43.43 -16.53 -28.47
N THR A 505 -43.18 -15.29 -28.89
CA THR A 505 -44.19 -14.43 -29.51
C THR A 505 -44.72 -15.03 -30.82
N GLU A 506 -43.83 -15.53 -31.69
CA GLU A 506 -44.23 -16.22 -32.93
C GLU A 506 -45.05 -17.50 -32.65
N GLU A 507 -44.74 -18.24 -31.58
CA GLU A 507 -45.54 -19.40 -31.16
C GLU A 507 -46.91 -18.99 -30.60
N GLN A 508 -46.98 -17.89 -29.84
CA GLN A 508 -48.24 -17.33 -29.33
C GLN A 508 -49.14 -16.83 -30.47
N GLU A 509 -48.60 -16.09 -31.44
CA GLU A 509 -49.35 -15.63 -32.61
C GLU A 509 -49.88 -16.81 -33.45
N ARG A 510 -49.08 -17.88 -33.60
CA ARG A 510 -49.55 -19.13 -34.23
C ARG A 510 -50.70 -19.75 -33.44
N ARG A 511 -50.58 -19.86 -32.11
CA ARG A 511 -51.64 -20.39 -31.24
C ARG A 511 -52.92 -19.57 -31.32
N GLU A 512 -52.85 -18.24 -31.27
CA GLU A 512 -54.02 -17.36 -31.40
C GLU A 512 -54.70 -17.48 -32.77
N THR A 513 -53.92 -17.67 -33.84
CA THR A 513 -54.46 -17.90 -35.19
C THR A 513 -55.16 -19.26 -35.30
N ASP A 514 -54.61 -20.29 -34.64
CA ASP A 514 -55.20 -21.63 -34.60
C ASP A 514 -56.44 -21.68 -33.69
N GLU A 515 -56.44 -21.02 -32.53
CA GLU A 515 -57.57 -20.97 -31.60
C GLU A 515 -58.81 -20.30 -32.21
N ASN A 516 -58.65 -19.26 -33.02
CA ASN A 516 -59.77 -18.57 -33.67
C ASN A 516 -60.47 -19.40 -34.77
N ASN A 517 -59.87 -20.50 -35.23
CA ASN A 517 -60.43 -21.39 -36.26
C ASN A 517 -60.99 -22.71 -35.70
N LEU A 518 -60.90 -22.94 -34.39
CA LEU A 518 -61.34 -24.18 -33.74
C LEU A 518 -62.75 -24.04 -33.14
N PRO A 519 -63.65 -25.03 -33.33
CA PRO A 519 -64.95 -25.05 -32.65
C PRO A 519 -64.81 -24.95 -31.12
N PRO A 520 -65.71 -24.24 -30.43
CA PRO A 520 -65.63 -23.99 -28.99
C PRO A 520 -65.59 -25.26 -28.12
N GLU A 521 -66.10 -26.38 -28.63
CA GLU A 521 -66.06 -27.69 -27.95
C GLU A 521 -64.64 -28.30 -27.92
N ILE A 522 -63.81 -28.05 -28.94
CA ILE A 522 -62.42 -28.54 -29.00
C ILE A 522 -61.50 -27.67 -28.12
N LEU A 523 -61.75 -26.36 -28.05
CA LEU A 523 -61.01 -25.44 -27.17
C LEU A 523 -61.18 -25.79 -25.69
N ALA A 524 -62.38 -26.20 -25.27
CA ALA A 524 -62.64 -26.63 -23.90
C ALA A 524 -61.88 -27.93 -23.53
N GLU A 525 -61.77 -28.88 -24.48
CA GLU A 525 -61.00 -30.13 -24.33
C GLU A 525 -59.49 -29.84 -24.23
N ILE A 526 -58.97 -28.92 -25.06
CA ILE A 526 -57.56 -28.48 -25.03
C ILE A 526 -57.24 -27.82 -23.69
N GLN A 527 -58.07 -26.89 -23.22
CA GLN A 527 -57.90 -26.24 -21.91
C GLN A 527 -57.99 -27.22 -20.73
N HIS A 528 -58.79 -28.29 -20.85
CA HIS A 528 -58.87 -29.33 -19.84
C HIS A 528 -57.60 -30.20 -19.82
N ARG A 529 -57.07 -30.55 -20.99
CA ARG A 529 -55.82 -31.32 -21.14
C ARG A 529 -54.59 -30.52 -20.67
N GLU A 530 -54.50 -29.25 -21.03
CA GLU A 530 -53.42 -28.36 -20.57
C GLU A 530 -53.43 -28.21 -19.05
N ARG A 531 -54.61 -28.08 -18.40
CA ARG A 531 -54.70 -28.08 -16.93
C ARG A 531 -54.17 -29.36 -16.29
N ILE A 532 -54.43 -30.53 -16.89
CA ILE A 532 -53.92 -31.82 -16.39
C ILE A 532 -52.40 -31.92 -16.57
N GLU A 533 -51.88 -31.54 -17.74
CA GLU A 533 -50.44 -31.56 -18.02
C GLU A 533 -49.67 -30.54 -17.17
N GLU A 534 -50.25 -29.37 -16.90
CA GLU A 534 -49.67 -28.38 -15.99
C GLU A 534 -49.67 -28.86 -14.54
N GLN A 535 -50.73 -29.53 -14.10
CA GLN A 535 -50.76 -30.17 -12.79
C GLN A 535 -49.69 -31.27 -12.68
N GLN A 536 -49.45 -32.05 -13.75
CA GLN A 536 -48.37 -33.02 -13.83
C GLN A 536 -46.97 -32.37 -13.79
N ARG A 537 -46.74 -31.28 -14.53
CA ARG A 537 -45.48 -30.52 -14.46
C ARG A 537 -45.24 -29.93 -13.08
N GLN A 538 -46.26 -29.42 -12.41
CA GLN A 538 -46.13 -28.92 -11.05
C GLN A 538 -45.80 -30.06 -10.06
N ILE A 539 -46.38 -31.24 -10.22
CA ILE A 539 -46.02 -32.44 -9.45
C ILE A 539 -44.57 -32.86 -9.73
N GLU A 540 -44.11 -32.78 -10.97
CA GLU A 540 -42.75 -33.15 -11.37
C GLU A 540 -41.69 -32.14 -10.91
N LEU A 541 -41.97 -30.84 -11.01
CA LEU A 541 -41.17 -29.77 -10.40
C LEU A 541 -41.13 -29.89 -8.87
N ALA A 542 -42.26 -30.22 -8.23
CA ALA A 542 -42.30 -30.48 -6.78
C ALA A 542 -41.52 -31.74 -6.39
N ARG A 543 -41.51 -32.78 -7.23
CA ARG A 543 -40.66 -33.98 -7.07
C ARG A 543 -39.17 -33.64 -7.28
N SER A 544 -38.82 -32.78 -8.23
CA SER A 544 -37.44 -32.35 -8.46
C SER A 544 -36.87 -31.51 -7.31
N ARG A 545 -37.74 -30.76 -6.60
CA ARG A 545 -37.37 -29.95 -5.42
C ARG A 545 -37.27 -30.77 -4.13
N ARG A 546 -37.96 -31.92 -4.03
CA ARG A 546 -37.74 -32.91 -2.96
C ARG A 546 -36.55 -33.80 -3.33
N GLY A 547 -35.36 -33.23 -3.24
CA GLY A 547 -34.10 -33.92 -3.45
C GLY A 547 -34.06 -35.24 -2.66
N HIS A 548 -33.95 -36.34 -3.40
CA HIS A 548 -33.70 -37.68 -2.89
C HIS A 548 -32.37 -37.64 -2.12
N ARG A 549 -32.42 -37.54 -0.79
CA ARG A 549 -31.28 -37.82 0.09
C ARG A 549 -31.08 -39.34 0.12
N SER A 550 -30.54 -39.91 -0.96
CA SER A 550 -30.00 -41.26 -0.92
C SER A 550 -28.53 -41.17 -0.55
N ALA A 551 -28.24 -41.65 0.66
CA ALA A 551 -26.92 -41.98 1.12
C ALA A 551 -26.28 -43.02 0.18
N ALA A 552 -25.20 -42.65 -0.51
CA ALA A 552 -24.09 -43.52 -0.87
C ALA A 552 -23.03 -42.66 -1.60
N HIS A 553 -21.90 -42.46 -0.93
CA HIS A 553 -20.67 -42.01 -1.55
C HIS A 553 -20.25 -43.02 -2.63
N SER A 554 -20.36 -42.64 -3.90
CA SER A 554 -19.66 -43.31 -5.00
C SER A 554 -18.42 -42.49 -5.36
N THR A 555 -17.25 -43.00 -4.96
CA THR A 555 -15.93 -42.45 -5.31
C THR A 555 -15.45 -42.98 -6.65
N PHE A 556 -16.24 -42.80 -7.71
CA PHE A 556 -15.77 -43.02 -9.08
C PHE A 556 -16.05 -41.79 -9.93
N SER A 557 -15.01 -40.95 -10.06
CA SER A 557 -14.94 -39.91 -11.08
C SER A 557 -14.82 -40.58 -12.44
N LEU A 558 -15.96 -40.80 -13.10
CA LEU A 558 -15.99 -40.96 -14.54
C LEU A 558 -15.50 -39.65 -15.14
N ARG A 559 -14.26 -39.68 -15.64
CA ARG A 559 -13.75 -38.69 -16.59
C ARG A 559 -14.71 -38.65 -17.78
N ASP A 560 -15.63 -37.70 -17.76
CA ASP A 560 -16.26 -37.22 -18.98
C ASP A 560 -15.14 -36.69 -19.88
N ARG A 561 -14.83 -37.48 -20.91
CA ARG A 561 -13.97 -37.05 -22.01
C ARG A 561 -14.75 -36.00 -22.78
N THR A 562 -14.58 -34.74 -22.40
CA THR A 562 -14.86 -33.62 -23.28
C THR A 562 -14.10 -33.83 -24.58
N ILE A 563 -14.87 -33.86 -25.65
CA ILE A 563 -14.40 -33.99 -27.03
C ILE A 563 -13.30 -32.96 -27.25
N ARG A 564 -12.09 -33.47 -27.47
CA ARG A 564 -10.88 -32.74 -27.80
C ARG A 564 -11.07 -32.08 -29.16
N ARG A 565 -11.65 -30.88 -29.22
CA ARG A 565 -11.38 -29.96 -30.33
C ARG A 565 -9.97 -29.41 -30.10
N THR A 566 -9.02 -29.96 -30.84
CA THR A 566 -7.67 -29.41 -31.03
C THR A 566 -7.78 -28.03 -31.66
N GLY A 567 -7.89 -27.00 -30.81
CA GLY A 567 -7.68 -25.60 -31.11
C GLY A 567 -6.50 -25.12 -30.29
N ASN A 568 -5.37 -24.92 -30.96
CA ASN A 568 -4.10 -24.52 -30.39
C ASN A 568 -4.18 -23.07 -29.89
N ASN A 569 -4.27 -22.87 -28.56
CA ASN A 569 -3.73 -21.71 -27.85
C ASN A 569 -3.76 -22.01 -26.35
N GLY A 570 -2.61 -22.41 -25.80
CA GLY A 570 -2.41 -22.57 -24.37
C GLY A 570 -2.30 -21.21 -23.69
N ASN A 571 -3.25 -20.91 -22.80
CA ASN A 571 -3.03 -20.37 -21.46
C ASN A 571 -4.40 -20.09 -20.81
N THR A 572 -4.92 -21.06 -20.07
CA THR A 572 -6.07 -20.88 -19.19
C THR A 572 -5.64 -21.10 -17.75
N ALA A 573 -5.65 -20.02 -16.97
CA ALA A 573 -5.63 -20.09 -15.52
C ALA A 573 -7.05 -20.42 -15.04
N SER A 574 -7.13 -21.43 -14.20
CA SER A 574 -8.34 -21.90 -13.52
C SER A 574 -8.81 -20.89 -12.47
N SER A 575 -9.98 -20.31 -12.67
CA SER A 575 -10.79 -19.75 -11.58
C SER A 575 -12.08 -20.56 -11.48
N SER A 576 -12.21 -21.24 -10.35
CA SER A 576 -13.38 -21.99 -9.91
C SER A 576 -14.56 -21.05 -9.67
N THR A 577 -15.54 -21.07 -10.56
CA THR A 577 -16.89 -20.57 -10.31
C THR A 577 -17.89 -21.72 -10.40
N ASN A 578 -18.82 -21.71 -9.45
CA ASN A 578 -19.63 -22.84 -9.03
C ASN A 578 -20.52 -23.42 -10.14
N ASN A 579 -20.63 -24.76 -10.10
CA ASN A 579 -21.55 -25.61 -10.85
C ASN A 579 -22.96 -25.03 -10.92
N THR A 580 -23.27 -24.39 -12.04
CA THR A 580 -24.63 -24.31 -12.58
C THR A 580 -24.49 -24.79 -14.02
N GLN A 581 -25.29 -25.78 -14.43
CA GLN A 581 -25.30 -26.31 -15.79
C GLN A 581 -25.77 -25.21 -16.76
N GLN A 582 -24.86 -24.32 -17.14
CA GLN A 582 -25.11 -23.27 -18.13
C GLN A 582 -25.18 -23.92 -19.51
N LEU A 583 -26.32 -23.71 -20.16
CA LEU A 583 -26.47 -23.82 -21.61
C LEU A 583 -25.29 -23.07 -22.24
N VAL A 584 -24.49 -23.76 -23.06
CA VAL A 584 -23.33 -23.18 -23.74
C VAL A 584 -23.86 -22.20 -24.79
N PHE A 585 -23.89 -20.91 -24.45
CA PHE A 585 -24.18 -19.86 -25.41
C PHE A 585 -22.97 -19.67 -26.34
N ASP A 586 -23.21 -19.60 -27.65
CA ASP A 586 -22.18 -19.31 -28.64
C ASP A 586 -21.75 -17.84 -28.52
N VAL A 587 -20.73 -17.58 -27.71
CA VAL A 587 -20.15 -16.23 -27.56
C VAL A 587 -19.51 -15.81 -28.89
N PRO A 588 -19.86 -14.63 -29.45
CA PRO A 588 -19.31 -14.17 -30.72
C PRO A 588 -17.78 -13.99 -30.65
N PRO A 589 -17.06 -14.18 -31.78
CA PRO A 589 -15.62 -13.99 -31.84
C PRO A 589 -15.22 -12.57 -31.43
N THR A 590 -14.00 -12.40 -30.92
CA THR A 590 -13.45 -11.08 -30.54
C THR A 590 -13.24 -10.22 -31.79
N ASP A 591 -14.00 -9.15 -31.93
CA ASP A 591 -13.74 -8.12 -32.95
C ASP A 591 -12.65 -7.13 -32.50
N LYS A 592 -12.29 -7.11 -31.20
CA LYS A 592 -11.29 -6.21 -30.63
C LYS A 592 -10.10 -6.99 -30.05
N MET A 593 -8.93 -6.34 -30.03
CA MET A 593 -7.71 -6.89 -29.49
C MET A 593 -6.88 -5.77 -28.86
N TYR A 594 -6.85 -5.76 -27.53
CA TYR A 594 -6.10 -4.80 -26.72
C TYR A 594 -4.75 -5.40 -26.34
N LEU A 595 -3.66 -4.69 -26.64
CA LEU A 595 -2.30 -5.05 -26.24
C LEU A 595 -1.75 -3.97 -25.32
N VAL A 596 -1.06 -4.35 -24.25
CA VAL A 596 -0.54 -3.42 -23.24
C VAL A 596 0.97 -3.63 -23.08
N LEU A 597 1.76 -2.57 -23.24
CA LEU A 597 3.19 -2.58 -22.95
C LEU A 597 3.44 -2.54 -21.44
N PRO A 598 4.51 -3.18 -20.95
CA PRO A 598 4.78 -3.25 -19.53
C PRO A 598 5.32 -1.90 -19.04
N PRO A 599 4.90 -1.37 -17.89
CA PRO A 599 5.47 -0.14 -17.36
C PRO A 599 6.94 -0.33 -16.98
N LEU A 600 7.71 0.75 -17.00
CA LEU A 600 9.01 0.80 -16.35
C LEU A 600 8.82 0.86 -14.82
N PRO A 601 9.79 0.37 -14.03
CA PRO A 601 9.75 0.49 -12.58
C PRO A 601 9.78 1.97 -12.16
N THR A 602 8.93 2.33 -11.19
CA THR A 602 8.84 3.70 -10.63
C THR A 602 9.71 3.90 -9.38
N LEU A 603 10.24 2.80 -8.83
CA LEU A 603 11.02 2.81 -7.59
C LEU A 603 12.39 3.49 -7.81
N LYS A 604 12.56 4.68 -7.23
CA LYS A 604 13.78 5.48 -7.25
C LYS A 604 14.79 5.06 -6.18
N SER A 605 14.32 4.50 -5.06
CA SER A 605 15.23 3.95 -4.04
C SER A 605 14.62 2.81 -3.24
N ILE A 606 15.48 1.87 -2.84
CA ILE A 606 15.17 0.86 -1.83
C ILE A 606 16.20 0.89 -0.71
N SER A 607 15.74 0.71 0.52
CA SER A 607 16.56 0.81 1.73
C SER A 607 16.39 -0.45 2.57
N ILE A 608 17.47 -1.17 2.85
CA ILE A 608 17.47 -2.47 3.55
C ILE A 608 18.40 -2.49 4.77
N GLY A 609 18.45 -1.37 5.49
CA GLY A 609 19.43 -1.14 6.53
C GLY A 609 19.34 -2.14 7.68
N GLY A 610 20.47 -2.69 8.11
CA GLY A 610 20.53 -3.64 9.23
C GLY A 610 20.39 -5.12 8.86
N GLU A 611 20.01 -5.47 7.63
CA GLU A 611 20.13 -6.86 7.12
C GLU A 611 21.61 -7.30 7.07
N ALA A 612 22.49 -6.35 6.78
CA ALA A 612 23.94 -6.51 6.77
C ALA A 612 24.56 -6.55 8.19
N SER A 613 23.78 -6.81 9.25
CA SER A 613 24.30 -6.89 10.62
C SER A 613 25.28 -8.06 10.76
N GLY A 614 26.58 -7.78 10.58
CA GLY A 614 27.65 -8.78 10.55
C GLY A 614 28.50 -8.74 9.28
N VAL A 615 28.08 -7.98 8.27
CA VAL A 615 28.84 -7.68 7.05
C VAL A 615 29.62 -6.40 7.33
N THR A 616 30.83 -6.54 7.87
CA THR A 616 31.66 -5.40 8.32
C THR A 616 32.49 -4.77 7.19
N SER A 617 32.61 -5.44 6.04
CA SER A 617 33.44 -4.95 4.95
C SER A 617 32.64 -4.03 4.02
N ASN A 618 33.15 -2.82 3.79
CA ASN A 618 32.64 -1.94 2.75
C ASN A 618 32.69 -2.60 1.35
N GLN A 619 33.61 -3.55 1.14
CA GLN A 619 33.73 -4.28 -0.13
C GLN A 619 32.52 -5.18 -0.39
N THR A 620 32.05 -5.89 0.62
CA THR A 620 30.86 -6.74 0.51
C THR A 620 29.57 -5.94 0.28
N LEU A 621 29.48 -4.72 0.84
CA LEU A 621 28.33 -3.84 0.57
C LEU A 621 28.34 -3.33 -0.88
N LYS A 622 29.51 -2.99 -1.42
CA LYS A 622 29.66 -2.64 -2.84
C LYS A 622 29.29 -3.80 -3.75
N GLU A 623 29.70 -5.02 -3.41
CA GLU A 623 29.32 -6.23 -4.15
C GLU A 623 27.81 -6.46 -4.16
N TRP A 624 27.13 -6.23 -3.02
CA TRP A 624 25.66 -6.32 -2.96
C TRP A 624 24.98 -5.31 -3.88
N GLU A 625 25.45 -4.06 -3.85
CA GLU A 625 24.95 -2.99 -4.71
C GLU A 625 25.18 -3.32 -6.20
N GLU A 626 26.38 -3.76 -6.57
CA GLU A 626 26.70 -4.16 -7.94
C GLU A 626 25.80 -5.31 -8.42
N ASN A 627 25.60 -6.34 -7.60
CA ASN A 627 24.73 -7.47 -7.94
C ASN A 627 23.26 -7.06 -8.04
N PHE A 628 22.78 -6.17 -7.17
CA PHE A 628 21.45 -5.58 -7.29
C PHE A 628 21.24 -4.91 -8.64
N HIS A 629 22.20 -4.10 -9.09
CA HIS A 629 22.11 -3.41 -10.38
C HIS A 629 22.28 -4.35 -11.58
N LYS A 630 23.07 -5.43 -11.45
CA LYS A 630 23.12 -6.50 -12.45
C LYS A 630 21.76 -7.17 -12.63
N GLY A 631 21.10 -7.55 -11.53
CA GLY A 631 19.77 -8.15 -11.56
C GLY A 631 18.70 -7.21 -12.13
N TRP A 632 18.79 -5.92 -11.77
CA TRP A 632 17.94 -4.86 -12.33
C TRP A 632 18.08 -4.77 -13.86
N LYS A 633 19.31 -4.65 -14.37
CA LYS A 633 19.60 -4.56 -15.80
C LYS A 633 19.14 -5.80 -16.56
N GLU A 634 19.41 -7.00 -16.03
CA GLU A 634 19.01 -8.25 -16.69
C GLU A 634 17.48 -8.31 -16.84
N SER A 635 16.75 -7.97 -15.77
CA SER A 635 15.29 -7.96 -15.85
C SER A 635 14.75 -6.85 -16.76
N LEU A 636 15.44 -5.70 -16.89
CA LEU A 636 15.07 -4.69 -17.89
C LEU A 636 15.21 -5.23 -19.32
N ASN A 637 16.26 -5.99 -19.62
CA ASN A 637 16.42 -6.66 -20.91
C ASN A 637 15.27 -7.64 -21.19
N ARG A 638 14.83 -8.40 -20.19
CA ARG A 638 13.66 -9.28 -20.31
C ARG A 638 12.38 -8.48 -20.58
N THR A 639 12.20 -7.34 -19.91
CA THR A 639 11.06 -6.44 -20.12
C THR A 639 11.06 -5.84 -21.54
N LEU A 640 12.22 -5.38 -22.04
CA LEU A 640 12.35 -4.91 -23.43
C LEU A 640 12.05 -6.03 -24.43
N GLY A 641 12.59 -7.24 -24.22
CA GLY A 641 12.30 -8.38 -25.08
C GLY A 641 10.81 -8.71 -25.17
N TRP A 642 10.09 -8.59 -24.05
CA TRP A 642 8.63 -8.74 -24.03
C TRP A 642 7.92 -7.58 -24.75
N ALA A 643 8.35 -6.34 -24.54
CA ALA A 643 7.79 -5.17 -25.23
C ALA A 643 7.96 -5.26 -26.76
N ILE A 644 9.12 -5.72 -27.23
CA ILE A 644 9.36 -6.01 -28.66
C ILE A 644 8.40 -7.09 -29.16
N HIS A 645 8.24 -8.19 -28.41
CA HIS A 645 7.32 -9.25 -28.78
C HIS A 645 5.86 -8.77 -28.89
N VAL A 646 5.40 -7.92 -27.95
CA VAL A 646 4.06 -7.31 -27.99
C VAL A 646 3.92 -6.36 -29.17
N SER A 647 4.94 -5.56 -29.45
CA SER A 647 5.01 -4.70 -30.64
C SER A 647 4.89 -5.51 -31.95
N ASP A 648 5.65 -6.60 -32.08
CA ASP A 648 5.56 -7.47 -33.27
C ASP A 648 4.19 -8.17 -33.37
N LYS A 649 3.61 -8.56 -32.23
CA LYS A 649 2.25 -9.13 -32.16
C LYS A 649 1.21 -8.10 -32.63
N PHE A 650 1.35 -6.84 -32.22
CA PHE A 650 0.51 -5.72 -32.65
C PHE A 650 0.60 -5.50 -34.16
N GLU A 651 1.80 -5.38 -34.72
CA GLU A 651 2.01 -5.17 -36.17
C GLU A 651 1.44 -6.31 -37.01
N ARG A 652 1.64 -7.57 -36.58
CA ARG A 652 1.07 -8.74 -37.25
C ARG A 652 -0.45 -8.75 -37.20
N ALA A 653 -1.04 -8.42 -36.06
CA ALA A 653 -2.49 -8.38 -35.89
C ALA A 653 -3.11 -7.25 -36.72
N LYS A 654 -2.52 -6.05 -36.70
CA LYS A 654 -2.95 -4.91 -37.51
C LYS A 654 -2.89 -5.22 -39.01
N LYS A 655 -1.76 -5.75 -39.49
CA LYS A 655 -1.61 -6.16 -40.89
C LYS A 655 -2.67 -7.18 -41.31
N LYS A 656 -2.95 -8.16 -40.45
CA LYS A 656 -3.98 -9.18 -40.71
C LYS A 656 -5.40 -8.57 -40.77
N ALA A 657 -5.69 -7.58 -39.93
CA ALA A 657 -6.95 -6.83 -39.97
C ALA A 657 -7.08 -6.01 -41.26
N ASP A 658 -6.00 -5.34 -41.70
CA ASP A 658 -5.98 -4.55 -42.93
C ASP A 658 -6.11 -5.42 -44.18
N ASP A 659 -5.38 -6.54 -44.24
CA ASP A 659 -5.49 -7.53 -45.31
C ASP A 659 -6.93 -8.08 -45.42
N TRP A 660 -7.59 -8.30 -44.26
CA TRP A 660 -8.99 -8.70 -44.23
C TRP A 660 -9.95 -7.63 -44.77
N ARG A 661 -9.78 -6.36 -44.37
CA ARG A 661 -10.59 -5.23 -44.92
C ARG A 661 -10.42 -5.09 -46.43
N ILE A 662 -9.20 -5.29 -46.94
CA ILE A 662 -8.93 -5.27 -48.38
C ILE A 662 -9.61 -6.46 -49.08
N GLN A 663 -9.60 -7.65 -48.46
CA GLN A 663 -10.27 -8.82 -49.01
C GLN A 663 -11.80 -8.65 -49.04
N GLU A 664 -12.38 -8.11 -47.98
CA GLU A 664 -13.82 -7.84 -47.85
C GLU A 664 -14.30 -6.78 -48.86
N SER A 665 -13.51 -5.70 -49.04
CA SER A 665 -13.82 -4.69 -50.07
C SER A 665 -13.65 -5.22 -51.51
N LYS A 666 -12.83 -6.26 -51.73
CA LYS A 666 -12.72 -6.95 -53.03
C LYS A 666 -13.86 -7.92 -53.28
N SER A 667 -14.29 -8.69 -52.27
CA SER A 667 -15.44 -9.59 -52.41
C SER A 667 -16.72 -8.81 -52.72
N ASN A 668 -16.94 -7.68 -52.05
CA ASN A 668 -18.12 -6.83 -52.31
C ASN A 668 -18.14 -6.21 -53.72
N LYS A 669 -17.01 -6.12 -54.41
CA LYS A 669 -16.94 -5.63 -55.80
C LYS A 669 -17.20 -6.73 -56.85
N ASN A 670 -17.14 -7.99 -56.46
CA ASN A 670 -17.24 -9.13 -57.37
C ASN A 670 -18.61 -9.82 -57.36
N ASP A 671 -19.60 -9.29 -56.62
CA ASP A 671 -21.02 -9.61 -56.81
C ASP A 671 -21.68 -8.50 -57.66
N PRO A 672 -21.55 -8.53 -59.00
CA PRO A 672 -22.44 -7.77 -59.84
C PRO A 672 -23.82 -8.40 -59.70
N SER A 673 -24.72 -7.74 -58.98
CA SER A 673 -26.14 -8.06 -59.03
C SER A 673 -26.55 -8.17 -60.50
N SER A 674 -26.93 -9.37 -60.89
CA SER A 674 -27.80 -9.67 -62.01
C SER A 674 -29.06 -8.81 -61.91
N SER A 675 -28.99 -7.59 -62.42
CA SER A 675 -30.16 -6.86 -62.90
C SER A 675 -30.55 -7.49 -64.23
N SER A 676 -31.24 -8.64 -64.14
CA SER A 676 -31.96 -9.21 -65.27
C SER A 676 -33.13 -8.28 -65.64
N SER A 677 -32.87 -7.36 -66.55
CA SER A 677 -33.88 -6.80 -67.43
C SER A 677 -34.39 -7.92 -68.35
N ASN A 678 -35.68 -8.20 -68.22
CA ASN A 678 -36.46 -8.95 -69.20
C ASN A 678 -36.30 -8.32 -70.60
N ALA A 679 -35.76 -9.07 -71.55
CA ALA A 679 -36.07 -8.88 -72.96
C ALA A 679 -35.89 -10.21 -73.71
N ASN A 680 -37.04 -10.79 -74.06
CA ASN A 680 -37.19 -11.80 -75.10
C ASN A 680 -36.40 -11.41 -76.35
N ASN A 681 -35.61 -12.34 -76.90
CA ASN A 681 -35.89 -12.85 -78.25
C ASN A 681 -35.02 -14.06 -78.61
N ASN A 682 -35.74 -15.08 -79.08
CA ASN A 682 -35.32 -16.16 -79.96
C ASN A 682 -34.19 -15.78 -80.94
N THR A 683 -33.20 -16.65 -81.12
CA THR A 683 -33.08 -17.50 -82.34
C THR A 683 -31.76 -18.29 -82.37
N ASN A 684 -31.90 -19.60 -82.54
CA ASN A 684 -31.17 -20.52 -83.43
C ASN A 684 -29.64 -20.45 -83.60
N ASN A 685 -29.02 -21.60 -83.28
CA ASN A 685 -28.09 -22.38 -84.12
C ASN A 685 -26.91 -21.66 -84.81
N THR A 686 -25.67 -22.03 -84.49
CA THR A 686 -24.84 -22.95 -85.32
C THR A 686 -23.41 -23.12 -84.78
N LYS A 687 -22.85 -24.28 -85.14
CA LYS A 687 -21.53 -24.85 -84.92
C LYS A 687 -20.38 -24.00 -85.51
N ASN A 688 -19.22 -23.90 -84.85
CA ASN A 688 -17.93 -24.57 -85.22
C ASN A 688 -16.69 -23.95 -84.53
N PRO A 689 -15.55 -24.69 -84.48
CA PRO A 689 -14.33 -24.34 -83.74
C PRO A 689 -13.13 -23.92 -84.62
N ALA A 690 -12.21 -23.11 -84.08
CA ALA A 690 -10.81 -22.93 -84.53
C ALA A 690 -10.05 -22.08 -83.47
N ALA A 691 -9.01 -22.59 -82.80
CA ALA A 691 -7.60 -22.64 -83.19
C ALA A 691 -6.85 -21.28 -83.18
N ALA A 692 -5.98 -21.08 -82.18
CA ALA A 692 -4.66 -20.37 -82.21
C ALA A 692 -4.16 -20.27 -80.76
N LYS A 693 -3.16 -21.04 -80.28
CA LYS A 693 -1.69 -20.86 -80.43
C LYS A 693 -1.21 -19.40 -80.32
N ASN A 694 -0.62 -19.08 -79.17
CA ASN A 694 0.65 -18.37 -78.91
C ASN A 694 0.72 -18.18 -77.38
N GLY A 695 1.68 -18.66 -76.61
CA GLY A 695 3.12 -18.69 -76.85
C GLY A 695 3.76 -17.60 -75.99
N HIS A 696 4.10 -17.88 -74.72
CA HIS A 696 5.26 -17.23 -74.09
C HIS A 696 5.82 -18.04 -72.92
N ILE A 697 7.08 -18.43 -73.11
CA ILE A 697 7.99 -18.99 -72.13
C ILE A 697 8.59 -17.83 -71.34
N SER A 698 8.50 -17.88 -70.01
CA SER A 698 9.38 -17.13 -69.10
C SER A 698 9.66 -17.98 -67.87
N LYS A 699 10.81 -18.66 -67.89
CA LYS A 699 11.41 -19.34 -66.74
C LYS A 699 11.76 -18.28 -65.69
N SER A 700 11.12 -18.34 -64.52
CA SER A 700 11.55 -17.63 -63.32
C SER A 700 11.73 -18.63 -62.19
N LYS A 701 13.00 -18.91 -61.91
CA LYS A 701 13.50 -19.84 -60.92
C LYS A 701 13.52 -19.11 -59.57
N ARG A 702 12.51 -19.33 -58.71
CA ARG A 702 12.60 -18.98 -57.28
C ARG A 702 12.54 -20.26 -56.45
N ARG A 703 13.66 -20.51 -55.75
CA ARG A 703 13.80 -21.48 -54.66
C ARG A 703 12.69 -21.23 -53.64
N ALA A 704 11.81 -22.22 -53.47
CA ALA A 704 10.97 -22.33 -52.29
C ALA A 704 11.69 -23.23 -51.28
N SER A 705 11.85 -22.72 -50.06
CA SER A 705 12.28 -23.45 -48.88
C SER A 705 11.28 -24.54 -48.54
N ILE A 706 11.81 -25.75 -48.33
CA ILE A 706 11.09 -26.95 -47.91
C ILE A 706 10.59 -26.74 -46.48
N SER A 707 9.27 -26.65 -46.30
CA SER A 707 8.62 -26.92 -45.02
C SER A 707 7.71 -28.12 -45.19
N ASN A 708 7.96 -29.17 -44.39
CA ASN A 708 7.23 -30.43 -44.35
C ASN A 708 5.72 -30.22 -44.24
N GLY A 709 4.99 -30.55 -45.31
CA GLY A 709 3.54 -30.65 -45.33
C GLY A 709 3.12 -32.10 -45.41
N SER A 710 2.55 -32.64 -44.32
CA SER A 710 1.74 -33.87 -44.40
C SER A 710 0.43 -33.52 -45.10
N SER A 711 0.33 -33.86 -46.38
CA SER A 711 -0.88 -33.71 -47.18
C SER A 711 -1.88 -34.82 -46.85
N GLY A 712 -2.69 -34.59 -45.81
CA GLY A 712 -3.98 -35.25 -45.66
C GLY A 712 -5.02 -34.45 -46.43
N SER A 713 -5.35 -34.90 -47.64
CA SER A 713 -6.36 -34.32 -48.53
C SER A 713 -7.77 -34.60 -48.02
N GLY A 714 -8.25 -33.75 -47.12
CA GLY A 714 -9.68 -33.58 -46.84
C GLY A 714 -10.06 -32.15 -47.18
N ALA A 715 -10.81 -31.94 -48.26
CA ALA A 715 -11.39 -30.66 -48.65
C ALA A 715 -12.53 -30.27 -47.70
N GLY A 716 -12.21 -30.07 -46.42
CA GLY A 716 -13.09 -29.40 -45.49
C GLY A 716 -12.94 -27.90 -45.70
N ASN A 717 -14.04 -27.21 -46.00
CA ASN A 717 -14.11 -25.75 -46.00
C ASN A 717 -13.53 -25.22 -44.67
N LYS A 718 -12.26 -24.77 -44.71
CA LYS A 718 -11.66 -24.06 -43.58
C LYS A 718 -12.42 -22.74 -43.47
N LEU A 719 -13.40 -22.69 -42.56
CA LEU A 719 -14.01 -21.45 -42.13
C LEU A 719 -12.88 -20.57 -41.59
N TYR A 720 -12.45 -19.60 -42.39
CA TYR A 720 -11.46 -18.62 -41.97
C TYR A 720 -12.09 -17.80 -40.85
N THR A 721 -11.59 -17.97 -39.62
CA THR A 721 -12.02 -17.16 -38.49
C THR A 721 -11.63 -15.72 -38.76
N LYS A 722 -12.63 -14.83 -38.84
CA LYS A 722 -12.45 -13.39 -38.98
C LYS A 722 -11.44 -12.89 -37.93
N PRO A 723 -10.36 -12.19 -38.33
CA PRO A 723 -9.43 -11.61 -37.37
C PRO A 723 -10.08 -10.44 -36.62
N PRO A 724 -9.60 -10.10 -35.40
CA PRO A 724 -10.00 -8.88 -34.73
C PRO A 724 -9.70 -7.68 -35.63
N LEU A 725 -10.68 -6.80 -35.84
CA LEU A 725 -10.54 -5.63 -36.70
C LEU A 725 -10.05 -4.42 -35.91
N ASP A 726 -10.46 -4.27 -34.65
CA ASP A 726 -10.03 -3.19 -33.77
C ASP A 726 -8.81 -3.65 -32.95
N VAL A 727 -7.61 -3.43 -33.48
CA VAL A 727 -6.35 -3.80 -32.83
C VAL A 727 -5.71 -2.53 -32.28
N ARG A 728 -5.55 -2.45 -30.96
CA ARG A 728 -5.01 -1.26 -30.29
C ARG A 728 -3.85 -1.61 -29.37
N LEU A 729 -2.89 -0.70 -29.27
CA LEU A 729 -1.71 -0.82 -28.41
C LEU A 729 -1.72 0.31 -27.39
N PHE A 730 -1.52 -0.05 -26.13
CA PHE A 730 -1.48 0.87 -25.00
C PHE A 730 -0.14 0.80 -24.29
N ARG A 731 0.26 1.90 -23.66
CA ARG A 731 1.35 1.95 -22.69
C ARG A 731 0.91 2.67 -21.44
N PHE A 732 1.68 2.50 -20.36
CA PHE A 732 1.53 3.32 -19.18
C PHE A 732 2.14 4.72 -19.43
N PRO A 733 1.62 5.77 -18.78
CA PRO A 733 2.26 7.08 -18.78
C PRO A 733 3.66 6.96 -18.20
N SER A 734 4.59 7.75 -18.75
CA SER A 734 5.86 7.98 -18.09
C SER A 734 5.67 8.94 -16.92
N SER A 735 6.60 8.94 -15.96
CA SER A 735 6.53 9.86 -14.81
C SER A 735 6.54 11.35 -15.19
N LEU A 736 6.93 11.69 -16.42
CA LEU A 736 6.92 13.05 -16.96
C LEU A 736 5.56 13.44 -17.59
N GLU A 737 4.72 12.45 -17.91
CA GLU A 737 3.44 12.64 -18.59
C GLU A 737 2.23 12.59 -17.62
N GLU A 738 2.43 12.22 -16.35
CA GLU A 738 1.34 12.10 -15.36
C GLU A 738 0.65 13.44 -15.02
N GLU A 739 1.25 14.59 -15.35
CA GLU A 739 0.75 15.90 -14.91
C GLU A 739 -0.37 16.50 -15.80
N SER A 740 -0.68 15.91 -16.96
CA SER A 740 -1.58 16.52 -17.96
C SER A 740 -2.82 15.70 -18.34
N ILE A 741 -3.16 14.66 -17.57
CA ILE A 741 -4.37 13.87 -17.85
C ILE A 741 -5.52 14.57 -17.13
N ASP A 742 -6.14 15.53 -17.82
CA ASP A 742 -7.38 16.15 -17.35
C ASP A 742 -8.47 15.08 -17.24
N ASP A 743 -9.11 14.96 -16.07
CA ASP A 743 -10.16 13.97 -15.75
C ASP A 743 -11.47 14.15 -16.56
N GLU A 744 -11.49 15.00 -17.58
CA GLU A 744 -12.68 15.30 -18.40
C GLU A 744 -13.08 14.19 -19.40
N ILE A 745 -12.49 12.98 -19.30
CA ILE A 745 -12.80 11.89 -20.22
C ILE A 745 -14.14 11.22 -19.85
N ASN A 746 -15.20 11.69 -20.52
CA ASN A 746 -16.51 11.06 -20.79
C ASN A 746 -16.73 9.67 -20.18
N ASP A 747 -17.54 9.61 -19.12
CA ASP A 747 -18.12 8.41 -18.48
C ASP A 747 -18.98 7.52 -19.40
N SER A 748 -19.05 7.81 -20.71
CA SER A 748 -20.01 7.20 -21.64
C SER A 748 -19.61 5.81 -22.16
N TYR A 749 -18.44 5.26 -21.80
CA TYR A 749 -17.99 3.96 -22.30
C TYR A 749 -17.72 2.97 -21.16
N GLU A 750 -18.44 1.84 -21.14
CA GLU A 750 -18.31 0.76 -20.14
C GLU A 750 -16.88 0.21 -19.97
N LEU A 751 -15.98 0.39 -20.95
CA LEU A 751 -14.57 0.00 -20.88
C LEU A 751 -13.64 1.08 -20.29
N GLY A 752 -14.11 2.34 -20.17
CA GLY A 752 -13.33 3.52 -19.83
C GLY A 752 -12.54 3.38 -18.53
N GLY A 753 -13.16 2.85 -17.48
CA GLY A 753 -12.48 2.65 -16.19
C GLY A 753 -11.27 1.69 -16.23
N LEU A 754 -11.23 0.72 -17.16
CA LEU A 754 -10.06 -0.17 -17.27
C LEU A 754 -8.95 0.40 -18.13
N LEU A 755 -9.28 1.26 -19.09
CA LEU A 755 -8.28 1.96 -19.90
C LEU A 755 -7.75 3.21 -19.19
N ASN A 756 -8.39 3.63 -18.09
CA ASN A 756 -7.92 4.74 -17.28
C ASN A 756 -6.46 4.54 -16.83
N GLY A 757 -5.66 5.60 -16.99
CA GLY A 757 -4.21 5.59 -16.76
C GLY A 757 -3.38 4.88 -17.83
N LEU A 758 -3.93 4.57 -19.01
CA LEU A 758 -3.17 4.09 -20.16
C LEU A 758 -3.23 5.10 -21.32
N ILE A 759 -2.12 5.22 -22.03
CA ILE A 759 -2.00 6.06 -23.23
C ILE A 759 -2.08 5.14 -24.46
N GLU A 760 -3.04 5.40 -25.34
CA GLU A 760 -3.14 4.72 -26.64
C GLU A 760 -2.00 5.20 -27.57
N ILE A 761 -1.32 4.23 -28.19
CA ILE A 761 -0.22 4.51 -29.13
C ILE A 761 -0.80 4.65 -30.53
N ASP A 762 -0.83 5.87 -31.07
CA ASP A 762 -1.32 6.14 -32.42
C ASP A 762 -0.38 5.57 -33.48
N ALA A 763 -0.84 4.54 -34.17
CA ALA A 763 -0.07 3.86 -35.20
C ALA A 763 0.08 4.67 -36.50
N SER A 764 -0.58 5.82 -36.64
CA SER A 764 -0.45 6.72 -37.79
C SER A 764 0.66 7.76 -37.63
N GLN A 765 0.98 8.13 -36.39
CA GLN A 765 1.92 9.21 -36.08
C GLN A 765 3.35 8.73 -35.79
N LEU A 766 3.55 7.43 -35.57
CA LEU A 766 4.83 6.88 -35.12
C LEU A 766 5.61 6.21 -36.26
N ASN A 767 6.75 6.80 -36.58
CA ASN A 767 7.82 6.11 -37.29
C ASN A 767 8.40 5.00 -36.38
N HIS A 768 8.85 3.90 -36.97
CA HIS A 768 9.82 2.91 -36.43
C HIS A 768 9.83 2.52 -34.93
N LYS A 769 8.67 2.38 -34.25
CA LYS A 769 8.58 1.86 -32.87
C LYS A 769 9.26 2.75 -31.82
N ASP A 770 9.25 4.07 -31.99
CA ASP A 770 9.90 5.03 -31.07
C ASP A 770 9.38 4.91 -29.62
N TYR A 771 8.15 4.41 -29.41
CA TYR A 771 7.62 4.10 -28.08
C TYR A 771 8.42 3.03 -27.31
N LEU A 772 9.33 2.29 -27.97
CA LEU A 772 10.25 1.36 -27.33
C LEU A 772 11.54 2.02 -26.84
N ASP A 773 11.81 3.28 -27.25
CA ASP A 773 13.08 3.95 -26.94
C ASP A 773 13.24 4.23 -25.45
N ILE A 774 12.13 4.45 -24.71
CA ILE A 774 12.16 4.58 -23.25
C ILE A 774 12.77 3.35 -22.55
N TYR A 775 12.56 2.14 -23.08
CA TYR A 775 13.14 0.92 -22.53
C TYR A 775 14.61 0.77 -22.91
N LYS A 776 14.97 1.14 -24.15
CA LYS A 776 16.36 1.13 -24.61
C LYS A 776 17.19 2.13 -23.80
N GLN A 777 16.64 3.32 -23.56
CA GLN A 777 17.25 4.34 -22.73
C GLN A 777 17.45 3.84 -21.29
N ALA A 778 16.41 3.26 -20.67
CA ALA A 778 16.53 2.73 -19.31
C ALA A 778 17.61 1.63 -19.18
N ILE A 779 17.79 0.79 -20.20
CA ILE A 779 18.87 -0.21 -20.24
C ILE A 779 20.23 0.47 -20.43
N GLY A 780 20.31 1.48 -21.31
CA GLY A 780 21.51 2.29 -21.53
C GLY A 780 21.98 2.98 -20.25
N ASP A 781 21.07 3.65 -19.54
CA ASP A 781 21.35 4.31 -18.26
C ASP A 781 21.83 3.31 -17.21
N SER A 782 21.21 2.13 -17.15
CA SER A 782 21.64 1.07 -16.23
C SER A 782 23.01 0.49 -16.60
N GLN A 783 23.36 0.45 -17.88
CA GLN A 783 24.67 -0.02 -18.35
C GLN A 783 25.76 1.02 -18.03
N LEU A 784 25.51 2.29 -18.34
CA LEU A 784 26.42 3.39 -18.04
C LEU A 784 26.75 3.46 -16.54
N TYR A 785 25.75 3.22 -15.68
CA TYR A 785 25.97 3.13 -14.25
C TYR A 785 26.95 2.00 -13.88
N LEU A 786 26.73 0.77 -14.38
CA LEU A 786 27.61 -0.37 -14.09
C LEU A 786 29.05 -0.14 -14.59
N ASP A 787 29.20 0.46 -15.78
CA ASP A 787 30.51 0.77 -16.34
C ASP A 787 31.25 1.83 -15.49
N SER A 788 30.54 2.88 -15.06
CA SER A 788 31.12 3.90 -14.17
C SER A 788 31.56 3.33 -12.81
N GLN A 789 30.85 2.34 -12.26
CA GLN A 789 31.24 1.69 -11.02
C GLN A 789 32.54 0.88 -11.19
N HIS A 790 32.74 0.28 -12.36
CA HIS A 790 33.97 -0.45 -12.68
C HIS A 790 35.17 0.50 -12.80
N GLU A 791 35.01 1.64 -13.47
CA GLU A 791 36.07 2.66 -13.60
C GLU A 791 36.51 3.23 -12.23
N ILE A 792 35.55 3.46 -11.33
CA ILE A 792 35.82 3.90 -9.96
C ILE A 792 36.59 2.83 -9.17
N ALA A 793 36.27 1.54 -9.38
CA ALA A 793 36.96 0.44 -8.73
C ALA A 793 38.43 0.29 -9.19
N GLU A 794 38.73 0.63 -10.45
CA GLU A 794 40.09 0.62 -11.01
C GLU A 794 40.92 1.86 -10.64
N GLY A 795 40.36 2.81 -9.88
CA GLY A 795 41.07 4.00 -9.41
C GLY A 795 41.28 5.07 -10.49
N SER A 796 40.55 5.01 -11.60
CA SER A 796 40.59 6.04 -12.63
C SER A 796 39.87 7.29 -12.14
N SER A 797 40.63 8.33 -11.76
CA SER A 797 40.09 9.61 -11.29
C SER A 797 39.68 10.56 -12.42
N ALA A 798 39.34 10.04 -13.60
CA ALA A 798 38.91 10.87 -14.72
C ALA A 798 37.63 11.63 -14.29
N GLY A 799 37.58 12.93 -14.58
CA GLY A 799 36.48 13.84 -14.20
C GLY A 799 35.15 13.55 -14.93
N GLY A 800 34.68 12.31 -14.83
CA GLY A 800 33.51 11.77 -15.47
C GLY A 800 32.22 12.32 -14.86
N PHE A 801 31.22 12.44 -15.71
CA PHE A 801 29.85 12.79 -15.31
C PHE A 801 29.34 11.78 -14.27
N GLU A 802 28.80 12.28 -13.15
CA GLU A 802 28.18 11.46 -12.11
C GLU A 802 26.88 10.83 -12.67
N VAL A 803 26.98 9.59 -13.17
CA VAL A 803 25.83 8.83 -13.66
C VAL A 803 24.99 8.39 -12.46
N LYS A 804 23.74 8.83 -12.40
CA LYS A 804 22.83 8.46 -11.32
C LYS A 804 22.38 6.99 -11.47
N PRO A 805 22.34 6.21 -10.38
CA PRO A 805 21.78 4.86 -10.44
C PRO A 805 20.29 4.90 -10.83
N PRO A 806 19.79 3.89 -11.56
CA PRO A 806 18.37 3.81 -11.89
C PRO A 806 17.49 3.63 -10.64
N CYS A 807 18.03 2.99 -9.59
CA CYS A 807 17.39 2.85 -8.28
C CYS A 807 18.47 2.88 -7.19
N ILE A 808 18.40 3.83 -6.26
CA ILE A 808 19.39 3.97 -5.19
C ILE A 808 19.21 2.83 -4.18
N PHE A 809 20.26 2.01 -4.01
CA PHE A 809 20.30 0.91 -3.06
C PHE A 809 21.02 1.32 -1.77
N CYS A 810 20.27 1.52 -0.68
CA CYS A 810 20.82 1.97 0.59
C CYS A 810 20.84 0.86 1.65
N THR A 811 22.03 0.52 2.15
CA THR A 811 22.24 -0.49 3.20
C THR A 811 22.54 0.11 4.58
N VAL A 812 22.63 1.44 4.66
CA VAL A 812 22.89 2.16 5.91
C VAL A 812 21.61 2.18 6.76
N PRO A 813 21.61 1.65 7.99
CA PRO A 813 20.42 1.64 8.84
C PRO A 813 20.05 3.04 9.35
N ASP A 814 18.76 3.40 9.22
CA ASP A 814 18.17 4.66 9.74
C ASP A 814 16.89 4.43 10.55
N CYS A 815 16.52 3.17 10.80
CA CYS A 815 15.34 2.82 11.58
C CYS A 815 15.38 3.31 13.04
N GLU A 816 16.54 3.74 13.54
CA GLU A 816 16.63 4.36 14.85
C GLU A 816 16.37 5.86 14.70
N GLY A 817 15.13 6.26 15.00
CA GLY A 817 14.77 7.68 15.13
C GLY A 817 15.67 8.40 16.16
N PRO A 818 15.43 9.70 16.39
CA PRO A 818 16.26 10.53 17.27
C PRO A 818 16.63 9.78 18.55
N ALA A 819 17.93 9.81 18.89
CA ALA A 819 18.52 9.04 19.99
C ALA A 819 17.56 8.93 21.17
N ARG A 820 17.24 7.70 21.59
CA ARG A 820 16.24 7.47 22.63
C ARG A 820 16.66 8.19 23.89
N ARG A 821 15.88 9.21 24.22
CA ARG A 821 15.90 9.80 25.54
C ARG A 821 14.87 9.08 26.41
N GLY A 822 15.26 8.75 27.62
CA GLY A 822 14.42 8.16 28.65
C GLY A 822 13.32 9.13 29.05
N ALA A 823 12.44 8.67 29.95
CA ALA A 823 11.32 9.49 30.41
C ALA A 823 11.75 10.86 30.97
N GLU A 824 13.00 10.99 31.42
CA GLU A 824 13.59 12.23 31.97
C GLU A 824 14.67 12.86 31.09
N GLY A 825 14.83 12.42 29.84
CA GLY A 825 15.84 12.99 28.95
C GLY A 825 17.20 12.28 28.92
N GLU A 826 17.41 11.28 29.77
CA GLU A 826 18.63 10.46 29.84
C GLU A 826 18.85 9.67 28.54
N ARG A 827 20.09 9.47 28.08
CA ARG A 827 20.36 8.61 26.91
C ARG A 827 20.15 7.15 27.30
N VAL A 828 19.06 6.53 26.85
CA VAL A 828 18.74 5.12 27.19
C VAL A 828 19.41 4.14 26.21
N ASP A 829 19.67 4.57 24.97
CA ASP A 829 20.19 3.70 23.92
C ASP A 829 21.34 4.42 23.19
N GLY A 830 22.56 3.90 23.31
CA GLY A 830 23.77 4.48 22.71
C GLY A 830 23.99 4.21 21.22
N ARG A 831 23.00 3.64 20.51
CA ARG A 831 23.16 3.17 19.11
C ARG A 831 22.34 3.90 18.06
N GLY A 832 21.73 5.04 18.42
CA GLY A 832 20.96 5.88 17.48
C GLY A 832 21.78 6.28 16.26
N GLY A 833 21.68 5.50 15.18
CA GLY A 833 22.54 5.50 14.00
C GLY A 833 22.29 6.65 13.02
N MET A 834 21.96 7.85 13.48
CA MET A 834 21.73 9.00 12.59
C MET A 834 23.00 9.51 11.88
N ASN A 835 24.17 9.04 12.31
CA ASN A 835 25.46 9.50 11.78
C ASN A 835 25.93 8.72 10.54
N GLY A 836 25.19 7.70 10.10
CA GLY A 836 25.51 7.01 8.85
C GLY A 836 25.45 7.98 7.66
N ILE A 837 26.47 7.94 6.80
CA ILE A 837 26.48 8.72 5.55
C ILE A 837 25.62 7.96 4.55
N HIS A 838 24.47 8.53 4.19
CA HIS A 838 23.56 7.94 3.23
C HIS A 838 23.87 8.41 1.80
N PRO A 839 23.63 7.55 0.78
CA PRO A 839 23.66 7.98 -0.62
C PRO A 839 22.65 9.10 -0.87
N LYS A 840 23.04 10.11 -1.67
CA LYS A 840 22.15 11.23 -2.03
C LYS A 840 20.92 10.70 -2.75
N GLY A 841 19.73 11.14 -2.31
CA GLY A 841 18.45 10.75 -2.90
C GLY A 841 17.87 9.42 -2.39
N CYS A 842 18.52 8.73 -1.45
CA CYS A 842 17.94 7.52 -0.88
C CYS A 842 16.69 7.83 -0.03
N GLY A 843 15.84 6.82 0.13
CA GLY A 843 14.63 6.89 0.93
C GLY A 843 14.88 7.33 2.38
N HIS A 844 16.01 6.96 3.00
CA HIS A 844 16.34 7.42 4.36
C HIS A 844 16.51 8.92 4.46
N LEU A 845 17.28 9.55 3.56
CA LEU A 845 17.46 11.02 3.57
C LEU A 845 16.14 11.74 3.35
N LEU A 846 15.33 11.25 2.41
CA LEU A 846 13.99 11.75 2.20
C LEU A 846 13.14 11.58 3.47
N GLY A 847 13.20 10.42 4.11
CA GLY A 847 12.56 10.15 5.40
C GLY A 847 13.03 11.07 6.52
N ARG A 848 14.32 11.42 6.60
CA ARG A 848 14.85 12.39 7.57
C ARG A 848 14.33 13.80 7.28
N LYS A 849 14.23 14.18 6.01
CA LYS A 849 13.65 15.47 5.61
C LYS A 849 12.17 15.55 5.98
N ILE A 850 11.40 14.52 5.63
CA ILE A 850 9.95 14.45 5.90
C ILE A 850 9.68 14.37 7.40
N TRP A 851 10.33 13.43 8.09
CA TRP A 851 9.98 13.06 9.45
C TRP A 851 10.83 13.78 10.51
N GLY A 852 11.95 14.39 10.12
CA GLY A 852 12.83 15.16 11.00
C GLY A 852 12.41 16.62 11.14
N SER A 853 13.40 17.46 11.49
CA SER A 853 13.22 18.89 11.76
C SER A 853 12.89 19.72 10.52
N GLU A 854 13.29 19.27 9.33
CA GLU A 854 13.02 19.97 8.06
C GLU A 854 11.55 19.86 7.62
N GLY A 855 10.79 18.91 8.18
CA GLY A 855 9.38 18.69 7.87
C GLY A 855 8.42 19.56 8.70
N PHE A 856 8.90 20.62 9.35
CA PHE A 856 8.13 21.54 10.22
C PHE A 856 7.80 22.87 9.54
#